data_AF-A0A7C2TF53-F1
#
_entry.id   AF-A0A7C2TF53-F1
#
_cell.length_a   1.000
_cell.length_b   1.000
_cell.length_c   1.000
_cell.angle_alpha   90.00
_cell.angle_beta   90.00
_cell.angle_gamma   90.00
#
_symmetry.space_group_name_H-M   'P 1'
#
loop_
_entity.id
_entity.type
_entity.pdbx_description
1 polymer ?
#
loop_
_entity_poly.entity_id
_entity_poly.type
_entity_poly.pdbx_seq_one_letter_code
_entity_poly.pdbx_strand_id
1 'polypeptide(L)'
;MKKSIAILFSLTLASACTPGISPTGDLRTPTIFTQPAPTTPAPVSPSPRPPLPIQPTPSSTQPPPTPTSSATPENIEWMVTIPANNGPGSLRQALLEARSGDTISFDPAVFPPQQPVTITLLNGLPPLTQGHLTIDASDAGVILDGSQAGGEWTAGLEIASPGNTVRGLQIVGFSGPGILLQPSAQFNSIGGERGTGQGLLGQGNLIVQCSDGVFLHGSDNLIQGNLIGTDLSGQTRLGNRGQGIAIGETASRNTIGPDNVIAYNGSGINIYSAEARSNRITANRIYGNEQPGIYYFYNEVDKSRLLYPPRPAVLDFNLNTGRLEGVCCPDCAVEVFSTRKTDGEIYEGRTIADEYGGFLLEKGAAFPALGLTATCTDSEGNTSEFSSPTVGASGVFQLQAGNSTPRLPLQESGYASLSFNNLGEMQPLDCQDPQFEATRYLARLSRLNLTWLRVALDWFDWPEVVRSGEYSDFEITPCQDRAVDILHQNNIPVLLTLTYWDPEIVLYPGYSRFHDENEVQRYLEYVRFVAGHFKGKIAWYGILNEPNVPGDDQRYVKIDDYINLVRRVVAVLRESDPQAKIVIGEVTPLNELGAYEYLLEIVRSDLMAIVDGIAWHGSSGLSLEYQPRYYLNYPGWVDQIVQSALGNGFQGEFFASELAWRTPDTPQPISGQAWFYSDTVAAKYYARGIVYHRGRGFVVLVGHENYDRIPRIFWVVRSLGELLAGAQPVELPFEIEGPGVTVLSYAFSLPDGSRLLALWRDGVAVDDDPGQELTLAFPGVGPTRAAGLDPLYGFQQELVTDVADGSLTIPDFLLKDYPLLIRIYP
;
A
#
# COMPACT_ATOMS: atom_id res chain seq x y z
N MET A 1 -31.81 4.90 -10.01
CA MET A 1 -31.55 4.09 -11.21
C MET A 1 -30.26 4.60 -11.85
N LYS A 2 -29.26 3.70 -11.93
CA LYS A 2 -27.91 3.82 -12.52
C LYS A 2 -26.95 4.86 -11.90
N LYS A 3 -26.31 4.47 -10.79
CA LYS A 3 -24.91 4.81 -10.46
C LYS A 3 -24.03 3.73 -11.11
N SER A 4 -23.33 4.09 -12.17
CA SER A 4 -22.19 3.32 -12.72
C SER A 4 -21.29 4.33 -13.41
N ILE A 5 -20.22 4.76 -12.73
CA ILE A 5 -19.11 5.47 -13.36
C ILE A 5 -17.85 4.71 -12.94
N ALA A 6 -17.27 4.01 -13.91
CA ALA A 6 -15.92 3.52 -13.85
C ALA A 6 -14.97 4.72 -14.00
N ILE A 7 -14.04 4.88 -13.06
CA ILE A 7 -12.95 5.84 -13.18
C ILE A 7 -11.96 5.26 -14.20
N LEU A 8 -11.95 5.83 -15.41
CA LEU A 8 -10.98 5.56 -16.46
C LEU A 8 -10.51 6.91 -17.02
N PHE A 9 -9.20 7.13 -16.99
CA PHE A 9 -8.54 8.32 -17.51
C PHE A 9 -8.77 8.48 -19.03
N SER A 10 -9.00 9.73 -19.42
CA SER A 10 -9.51 10.19 -20.72
C SER A 10 -8.53 10.08 -21.90
N LEU A 11 -9.06 9.75 -23.08
CA LEU A 11 -8.67 10.34 -24.37
C LEU A 11 -9.86 10.37 -25.34
N THR A 12 -9.97 11.50 -26.04
CA THR A 12 -11.13 12.09 -26.72
C THR A 12 -11.40 11.56 -28.13
N LEU A 13 -12.68 11.49 -28.55
CA LEU A 13 -13.22 12.09 -29.79
C LEU A 13 -14.75 11.89 -29.94
N ALA A 14 -15.39 12.91 -30.49
CA ALA A 14 -16.83 13.17 -30.52
C ALA A 14 -17.59 12.57 -31.73
N SER A 15 -18.89 12.29 -31.59
CA SER A 15 -19.99 12.95 -32.36
C SER A 15 -21.37 12.27 -32.22
N ALA A 16 -22.33 13.07 -31.74
CA ALA A 16 -23.77 13.20 -32.01
C ALA A 16 -24.69 12.02 -32.44
N CYS A 17 -25.78 11.80 -31.68
CA CYS A 17 -27.17 12.15 -32.07
C CYS A 17 -28.20 11.82 -30.95
N THR A 18 -29.18 12.70 -30.74
CA THR A 18 -30.33 12.62 -29.80
C THR A 18 -31.64 12.30 -30.57
N PRO A 19 -32.85 12.29 -29.96
CA PRO A 19 -33.37 11.39 -28.92
C PRO A 19 -34.76 10.79 -29.29
N GLY A 20 -35.33 9.90 -28.47
CA GLY A 20 -36.71 9.44 -28.67
C GLY A 20 -37.33 8.59 -27.54
N ILE A 21 -38.03 9.26 -26.62
CA ILE A 21 -39.40 8.99 -26.13
C ILE A 21 -39.76 7.60 -25.54
N SER A 22 -40.15 7.63 -24.25
CA SER A 22 -40.87 6.63 -23.42
C SER A 22 -42.39 6.58 -23.76
N PRO A 23 -43.33 5.86 -23.08
CA PRO A 23 -43.24 4.91 -21.95
C PRO A 23 -44.24 3.69 -22.02
N THR A 24 -44.36 2.96 -20.89
CA THR A 24 -45.51 2.20 -20.33
C THR A 24 -45.48 0.67 -20.37
N GLY A 25 -45.83 0.05 -19.22
CA GLY A 25 -46.13 -1.39 -19.14
C GLY A 25 -45.92 -2.04 -17.78
N ASP A 26 -46.77 -1.68 -16.81
CA ASP A 26 -46.89 -2.21 -15.46
C ASP A 26 -47.34 -3.69 -15.41
N LEU A 27 -46.95 -4.45 -14.36
CA LEU A 27 -47.84 -5.29 -13.50
C LEU A 27 -47.19 -6.54 -12.85
N ARG A 28 -47.34 -6.55 -11.51
CA ARG A 28 -47.66 -7.67 -10.58
C ARG A 28 -46.57 -8.23 -9.64
N THR A 29 -46.68 -7.77 -8.39
CA THR A 29 -46.42 -8.48 -7.13
C THR A 29 -47.51 -9.55 -6.85
N PRO A 30 -47.31 -10.49 -5.88
CA PRO A 30 -47.70 -10.21 -4.48
C PRO A 30 -46.80 -10.86 -3.36
N THR A 31 -46.51 -10.07 -2.30
CA THR A 31 -46.63 -10.30 -0.81
C THR A 31 -46.32 -11.68 -0.14
N ILE A 32 -45.94 -11.87 1.14
CA ILE A 32 -45.60 -11.09 2.37
C ILE A 32 -45.06 -12.08 3.46
N PHE A 33 -44.10 -11.60 4.28
CA PHE A 33 -43.68 -11.88 5.69
C PHE A 33 -44.05 -13.17 6.48
N THR A 34 -43.11 -13.63 7.33
CA THR A 34 -43.18 -13.51 8.82
C THR A 34 -41.85 -13.85 9.53
N GLN A 35 -41.75 -13.44 10.80
CA GLN A 35 -40.60 -13.01 11.63
C GLN A 35 -40.02 -14.12 12.60
N PRO A 36 -39.07 -13.82 13.52
CA PRO A 36 -38.00 -14.73 14.02
C PRO A 36 -38.16 -15.21 15.48
N ALA A 37 -37.20 -16.01 15.98
CA ALA A 37 -37.00 -16.33 17.40
C ALA A 37 -35.56 -16.91 17.68
N PRO A 38 -35.09 -17.12 18.94
CA PRO A 38 -33.96 -16.40 19.53
C PRO A 38 -32.80 -17.29 20.06
N THR A 39 -31.91 -16.67 20.85
CA THR A 39 -30.52 -17.00 21.23
C THR A 39 -30.26 -18.02 22.37
N THR A 40 -29.15 -18.77 22.23
CA THR A 40 -28.16 -19.32 23.22
C THR A 40 -28.55 -20.42 24.24
N PRO A 41 -27.62 -21.23 24.85
CA PRO A 41 -26.13 -21.33 24.75
C PRO A 41 -25.57 -22.78 24.55
N ALA A 42 -24.23 -22.95 24.48
CA ALA A 42 -23.49 -24.24 24.49
C ALA A 42 -22.63 -24.38 25.78
N PRO A 43 -21.81 -25.43 26.06
CA PRO A 43 -21.72 -26.82 25.54
C PRO A 43 -21.57 -27.92 26.66
N VAL A 44 -21.67 -29.22 26.32
CA VAL A 44 -21.12 -30.33 27.15
C VAL A 44 -20.55 -31.44 26.24
N SER A 45 -19.30 -31.86 26.52
CA SER A 45 -18.55 -32.93 25.84
C SER A 45 -19.07 -34.33 26.13
N PRO A 46 -18.80 -35.33 25.25
CA PRO A 46 -18.62 -36.69 25.70
C PRO A 46 -17.24 -37.28 25.31
N SER A 47 -16.66 -37.98 26.28
CA SER A 47 -15.37 -38.70 26.28
C SER A 47 -15.30 -39.87 25.28
N PRO A 48 -14.09 -40.39 24.98
CA PRO A 48 -13.88 -41.39 23.93
C PRO A 48 -14.23 -42.81 24.41
N ARG A 49 -14.85 -43.60 23.52
CA ARG A 49 -15.24 -44.99 23.77
C ARG A 49 -14.05 -45.92 23.48
N PRO A 50 -13.77 -46.93 24.33
CA PRO A 50 -12.64 -47.86 24.14
C PRO A 50 -12.94 -48.93 23.07
N PRO A 51 -11.91 -49.49 22.41
CA PRO A 51 -12.09 -50.57 21.45
C PRO A 51 -12.31 -51.91 22.17
N LEU A 52 -13.27 -52.70 21.69
CA LEU A 52 -13.53 -54.07 22.16
C LEU A 52 -12.96 -55.11 21.18
N PRO A 53 -12.64 -56.32 21.66
CA PRO A 53 -11.58 -57.16 21.12
C PRO A 53 -12.04 -58.10 20.01
N ILE A 54 -11.11 -58.38 19.09
CA ILE A 54 -11.28 -59.33 17.99
C ILE A 54 -11.16 -60.76 18.55
N GLN A 55 -12.18 -61.58 18.33
CA GLN A 55 -12.09 -63.05 18.41
C GLN A 55 -12.40 -63.69 17.05
N PRO A 56 -11.73 -64.81 16.69
CA PRO A 56 -11.72 -65.36 15.34
C PRO A 56 -12.85 -66.39 15.12
N THR A 57 -13.40 -66.42 13.91
CA THR A 57 -14.31 -67.48 13.41
C THR A 57 -13.94 -67.87 11.96
N PRO A 58 -14.32 -69.08 11.53
CA PRO A 58 -13.38 -70.03 10.93
C PRO A 58 -13.30 -70.00 9.40
N SER A 59 -12.21 -70.59 8.93
CA SER A 59 -11.85 -70.87 7.54
C SER A 59 -12.97 -71.52 6.72
N SER A 60 -13.39 -70.83 5.66
CA SER A 60 -14.01 -71.42 4.49
C SER A 60 -12.99 -71.40 3.35
N THR A 61 -12.57 -72.58 2.92
CA THR A 61 -11.70 -72.81 1.78
C THR A 61 -12.45 -72.54 0.49
N GLN A 62 -12.19 -71.38 -0.12
CA GLN A 62 -12.40 -71.15 -1.54
C GLN A 62 -11.15 -70.43 -2.08
N PRO A 63 -10.50 -70.93 -3.15
CA PRO A 63 -9.34 -70.24 -3.71
C PRO A 63 -9.77 -68.84 -4.18
N PRO A 64 -8.96 -67.79 -3.94
CA PRO A 64 -9.28 -66.46 -4.41
C PRO A 64 -9.36 -66.47 -5.94
N PRO A 65 -10.30 -65.73 -6.56
CA PRO A 65 -10.22 -65.48 -7.98
C PRO A 65 -8.88 -64.81 -8.27
N THR A 66 -8.18 -65.32 -9.28
CA THR A 66 -7.00 -64.70 -9.88
C THR A 66 -7.25 -63.20 -10.02
N PRO A 67 -6.34 -62.29 -9.59
CA PRO A 67 -6.52 -60.88 -9.86
C PRO A 67 -6.52 -60.70 -11.38
N THR A 68 -7.69 -60.49 -11.96
CA THR A 68 -7.79 -59.85 -13.26
C THR A 68 -7.12 -58.50 -13.10
N SER A 69 -5.98 -58.36 -13.78
CA SER A 69 -5.36 -57.08 -14.12
C SER A 69 -6.46 -56.12 -14.58
N SER A 70 -6.95 -55.26 -13.67
CA SER A 70 -7.59 -54.03 -14.08
C SER A 70 -6.49 -53.21 -14.72
N ALA A 71 -6.43 -53.23 -16.06
CA ALA A 71 -5.61 -52.30 -16.79
C ALA A 71 -5.88 -50.91 -16.21
N THR A 72 -4.85 -50.24 -15.69
CA THR A 72 -4.88 -48.79 -15.52
C THR A 72 -5.38 -48.22 -16.85
N PRO A 73 -6.46 -47.42 -16.89
CA PRO A 73 -6.92 -46.85 -18.15
C PRO A 73 -5.73 -46.15 -18.83
N GLU A 74 -5.44 -46.51 -20.07
CA GLU A 74 -4.39 -45.85 -20.86
C GLU A 74 -4.79 -44.38 -21.05
N ASN A 75 -3.89 -43.47 -20.69
CA ASN A 75 -4.07 -42.03 -20.91
C ASN A 75 -4.25 -41.77 -22.41
N ILE A 76 -5.27 -41.00 -22.78
CA ILE A 76 -5.61 -40.72 -24.17
C ILE A 76 -5.02 -39.37 -24.58
N GLU A 77 -4.51 -39.29 -25.81
CA GLU A 77 -4.15 -38.03 -26.46
C GLU A 77 -5.32 -37.54 -27.33
N TRP A 78 -5.86 -36.37 -26.98
CA TRP A 78 -6.92 -35.67 -27.71
C TRP A 78 -6.30 -34.63 -28.61
N MET A 79 -6.39 -34.83 -29.93
CA MET A 79 -5.87 -33.88 -30.91
C MET A 79 -6.95 -32.89 -31.37
N VAL A 80 -6.73 -31.60 -31.13
CA VAL A 80 -7.55 -30.51 -31.66
C VAL A 80 -7.21 -30.29 -33.13
N THR A 81 -8.22 -30.42 -34.00
CA THR A 81 -8.07 -30.43 -35.46
C THR A 81 -8.87 -29.33 -36.17
N ILE A 82 -9.64 -28.52 -35.43
CA ILE A 82 -10.34 -27.36 -36.01
C ILE A 82 -10.26 -26.13 -35.09
N PRO A 83 -10.12 -24.91 -35.64
CA PRO A 83 -10.11 -23.67 -34.86
C PRO A 83 -11.55 -23.14 -34.63
N ALA A 84 -12.47 -24.01 -34.22
CA ALA A 84 -13.88 -23.65 -34.02
C ALA A 84 -14.21 -23.50 -32.52
N ASN A 85 -15.15 -22.60 -32.20
CA ASN A 85 -15.66 -22.39 -30.84
C ASN A 85 -16.21 -23.68 -30.19
N ASN A 86 -16.79 -24.59 -30.99
CA ASN A 86 -17.34 -25.88 -30.55
C ASN A 86 -17.43 -26.89 -31.71
N GLY A 87 -17.85 -28.11 -31.38
CA GLY A 87 -18.09 -29.19 -32.34
C GLY A 87 -16.97 -30.24 -32.37
N PRO A 88 -17.16 -31.34 -33.13
CA PRO A 88 -16.17 -32.41 -33.26
C PRO A 88 -14.80 -31.90 -33.70
N GLY A 89 -13.73 -32.29 -32.98
CA GLY A 89 -12.34 -31.87 -33.23
C GLY A 89 -11.94 -30.53 -32.61
N SER A 90 -12.85 -29.85 -31.89
CA SER A 90 -12.56 -28.59 -31.21
C SER A 90 -11.95 -28.79 -29.82
N LEU A 91 -11.22 -27.78 -29.32
CA LEU A 91 -10.74 -27.74 -27.94
C LEU A 91 -11.87 -27.92 -26.92
N ARG A 92 -13.03 -27.31 -27.15
CA ARG A 92 -14.19 -27.42 -26.26
C ARG A 92 -14.68 -28.87 -26.13
N GLN A 93 -14.71 -29.60 -27.24
CA GLN A 93 -15.09 -31.02 -27.20
C GLN A 93 -14.04 -31.82 -26.40
N ALA A 94 -12.75 -31.62 -26.69
CA ALA A 94 -11.67 -32.30 -25.98
C ALA A 94 -11.76 -32.07 -24.46
N LEU A 95 -12.01 -30.83 -24.02
CA LEU A 95 -12.18 -30.50 -22.60
C LEU A 95 -13.40 -31.17 -21.95
N LEU A 96 -14.48 -31.40 -22.68
CA LEU A 96 -15.68 -32.07 -22.16
C LEU A 96 -15.53 -33.59 -22.05
N GLU A 97 -14.69 -34.18 -22.90
CA GLU A 97 -14.57 -35.64 -23.03
C GLU A 97 -13.31 -36.21 -22.38
N ALA A 98 -12.27 -35.38 -22.20
CA ALA A 98 -11.02 -35.78 -21.59
C ALA A 98 -11.19 -36.21 -20.13
N ARG A 99 -10.37 -37.17 -19.73
CA ARG A 99 -10.35 -37.75 -18.39
C ARG A 99 -9.07 -37.36 -17.68
N SER A 100 -9.01 -37.69 -16.40
CA SER A 100 -7.80 -37.45 -15.61
C SER A 100 -6.60 -38.22 -16.19
N GLY A 101 -5.47 -37.55 -16.38
CA GLY A 101 -4.26 -38.11 -16.98
C GLY A 101 -4.15 -37.91 -18.49
N ASP A 102 -5.22 -37.52 -19.18
CA ASP A 102 -5.20 -37.31 -20.62
C ASP A 102 -4.36 -36.08 -21.03
N THR A 103 -3.96 -36.04 -22.29
CA THR A 103 -3.27 -34.90 -22.90
C THR A 103 -4.10 -34.35 -24.07
N ILE A 104 -4.27 -33.04 -24.13
CA ILE A 104 -4.87 -32.33 -25.25
C ILE A 104 -3.75 -31.63 -26.02
N SER A 105 -3.52 -32.05 -27.26
CA SER A 105 -2.54 -31.48 -28.20
C SER A 105 -3.25 -30.82 -29.39
N PHE A 106 -2.50 -30.08 -30.21
CA PHE A 106 -3.04 -29.34 -31.34
C PHE A 106 -2.35 -29.79 -32.63
N ASP A 107 -3.13 -30.10 -33.67
CA ASP A 107 -2.60 -30.52 -34.97
C ASP A 107 -1.76 -29.39 -35.60
N PRO A 108 -0.44 -29.56 -35.80
CA PRO A 108 0.42 -28.54 -36.38
C PRO A 108 0.08 -28.19 -37.84
N ALA A 109 -0.67 -29.04 -38.54
CA ALA A 109 -1.18 -28.70 -39.87
C ALA A 109 -2.31 -27.65 -39.82
N VAL A 110 -3.03 -27.60 -38.70
CA VAL A 110 -4.15 -26.67 -38.47
C VAL A 110 -3.71 -25.47 -37.64
N PHE A 111 -2.79 -25.67 -36.71
CA PHE A 111 -2.19 -24.65 -35.85
C PHE A 111 -0.67 -24.57 -36.08
N PRO A 112 -0.20 -24.05 -37.22
CA PRO A 112 1.22 -24.03 -37.54
C PRO A 112 2.04 -23.33 -36.45
N PRO A 113 3.14 -23.93 -35.97
CA PRO A 113 3.88 -23.42 -34.82
C PRO A 113 4.36 -21.97 -34.95
N GLN A 114 4.65 -21.55 -36.19
CA GLN A 114 5.20 -20.23 -36.53
C GLN A 114 4.14 -19.27 -37.07
N GLN A 115 2.90 -19.72 -37.27
CA GLN A 115 1.78 -18.91 -37.75
C GLN A 115 0.55 -19.21 -36.89
N PRO A 116 0.44 -18.58 -35.71
CA PRO A 116 -0.64 -18.87 -34.77
C PRO A 116 -2.03 -18.69 -35.37
N VAL A 117 -2.93 -19.63 -35.05
CA VAL A 117 -4.32 -19.64 -35.51
C VAL A 117 -5.25 -19.37 -34.33
N THR A 118 -6.22 -18.50 -34.57
CA THR A 118 -7.18 -18.04 -33.58
C THR A 118 -8.40 -18.96 -33.48
N ILE A 119 -8.70 -19.38 -32.25
CA ILE A 119 -9.99 -19.93 -31.84
C ILE A 119 -10.78 -18.78 -31.20
N THR A 120 -11.69 -18.18 -31.96
CA THR A 120 -12.60 -17.15 -31.43
C THR A 120 -13.68 -17.82 -30.58
N LEU A 121 -13.73 -17.49 -29.30
CA LEU A 121 -14.69 -18.05 -28.36
C LEU A 121 -15.90 -17.12 -28.22
N LEU A 122 -17.08 -17.72 -28.26
CA LEU A 122 -18.37 -17.01 -28.11
C LEU A 122 -18.94 -17.11 -26.70
N ASN A 123 -18.37 -17.99 -25.87
CA ASN A 123 -18.66 -18.20 -24.45
C ASN A 123 -17.42 -18.79 -23.77
N GLY A 124 -17.31 -18.70 -22.45
CA GLY A 124 -16.23 -19.34 -21.67
C GLY A 124 -16.06 -20.83 -22.00
N LEU A 125 -14.83 -21.34 -21.92
CA LEU A 125 -14.54 -22.76 -22.05
C LEU A 125 -15.05 -23.53 -20.80
N PRO A 126 -15.36 -24.84 -20.92
CA PRO A 126 -15.69 -25.66 -19.76
C PRO A 126 -14.51 -25.68 -18.76
N PRO A 127 -14.78 -25.64 -17.44
CA PRO A 127 -13.72 -25.68 -16.44
C PRO A 127 -13.05 -27.06 -16.39
N LEU A 128 -11.75 -27.09 -16.07
CA LEU A 128 -11.00 -28.32 -15.83
C LEU A 128 -11.37 -28.88 -14.45
N THR A 129 -12.20 -29.92 -14.39
CA THR A 129 -12.75 -30.51 -13.17
C THR A 129 -12.23 -31.92 -12.85
N GLN A 130 -11.61 -32.57 -13.84
CA GLN A 130 -11.12 -33.95 -13.84
C GLN A 130 -9.72 -34.13 -13.21
N GLY A 131 -8.88 -33.09 -13.21
CA GLY A 131 -7.50 -33.12 -12.68
C GLY A 131 -6.50 -33.87 -13.55
N HIS A 132 -5.20 -33.65 -13.33
CA HIS A 132 -4.10 -34.30 -14.07
C HIS A 132 -4.19 -34.18 -15.60
N LEU A 133 -4.89 -33.17 -16.12
CA LEU A 133 -5.00 -32.94 -17.55
C LEU A 133 -3.82 -32.11 -18.04
N THR A 134 -3.23 -32.48 -19.17
CA THR A 134 -2.24 -31.65 -19.86
C THR A 134 -2.86 -30.98 -21.08
N ILE A 135 -2.82 -29.66 -21.17
CA ILE A 135 -3.12 -28.90 -22.39
C ILE A 135 -1.78 -28.40 -22.93
N ASP A 136 -1.37 -28.93 -24.09
CA ASP A 136 -0.04 -28.74 -24.65
C ASP A 136 -0.07 -28.15 -26.06
N ALA A 137 0.18 -26.85 -26.14
CA ALA A 137 0.37 -26.14 -27.40
C ALA A 137 1.85 -25.85 -27.70
N SER A 138 2.80 -26.52 -27.02
CA SER A 138 4.24 -26.19 -27.13
C SER A 138 4.80 -26.36 -28.54
N ASP A 139 4.20 -27.23 -29.35
CA ASP A 139 4.56 -27.49 -30.75
C ASP A 139 3.57 -26.88 -31.76
N ALA A 140 2.69 -25.97 -31.32
CA ALA A 140 1.63 -25.39 -32.14
C ALA A 140 1.51 -23.87 -31.94
N GLY A 141 0.85 -23.20 -32.89
CA GLY A 141 0.53 -21.79 -32.78
C GLY A 141 -0.96 -21.61 -32.48
N VAL A 142 -1.33 -21.43 -31.21
CA VAL A 142 -2.74 -21.36 -30.78
C VAL A 142 -3.04 -20.04 -30.07
N ILE A 143 -4.07 -19.34 -30.54
CA ILE A 143 -4.64 -18.16 -29.87
C ILE A 143 -6.06 -18.46 -29.40
N LEU A 144 -6.31 -18.31 -28.10
CA LEU A 144 -7.65 -18.26 -27.52
C LEU A 144 -8.06 -16.80 -27.42
N ASP A 145 -9.04 -16.40 -28.24
CA ASP A 145 -9.56 -15.03 -28.27
C ASP A 145 -10.94 -14.98 -27.59
N GLY A 146 -10.97 -14.33 -26.43
CA GLY A 146 -12.14 -14.13 -25.58
C GLY A 146 -12.91 -12.83 -25.83
N SER A 147 -12.51 -12.01 -26.81
CA SER A 147 -13.11 -10.69 -27.04
C SER A 147 -14.61 -10.73 -27.37
N GLN A 148 -15.12 -11.90 -27.80
CA GLN A 148 -16.53 -12.15 -28.10
C GLN A 148 -17.18 -13.17 -27.13
N ALA A 149 -16.50 -13.56 -26.06
CA ALA A 149 -16.98 -14.60 -25.15
C ALA A 149 -18.16 -14.16 -24.27
N GLY A 150 -18.46 -12.87 -24.21
CA GLY A 150 -19.52 -12.32 -23.36
C GLY A 150 -19.27 -12.51 -21.86
N GLY A 151 -20.26 -12.16 -21.03
CA GLY A 151 -20.19 -12.24 -19.57
C GLY A 151 -19.36 -11.11 -18.93
N GLU A 152 -19.77 -10.69 -17.72
CA GLU A 152 -19.11 -9.60 -17.00
C GLU A 152 -17.70 -9.99 -16.52
N TRP A 153 -17.47 -11.27 -16.22
CA TRP A 153 -16.21 -11.78 -15.72
C TRP A 153 -15.95 -13.22 -16.19
N THR A 154 -15.62 -13.39 -17.47
CA THR A 154 -15.40 -14.69 -18.10
C THR A 154 -13.91 -14.99 -18.19
N ALA A 155 -13.45 -16.06 -17.54
CA ALA A 155 -12.06 -16.50 -17.62
C ALA A 155 -11.73 -17.19 -18.96
N GLY A 156 -10.47 -17.11 -19.38
CA GLY A 156 -9.98 -17.84 -20.57
C GLY A 156 -9.93 -19.34 -20.34
N LEU A 157 -9.29 -19.74 -19.24
CA LEU A 157 -9.32 -21.10 -18.71
C LEU A 157 -9.62 -21.06 -17.22
N GLU A 158 -10.61 -21.84 -16.80
CA GLU A 158 -10.92 -22.05 -15.40
C GLU A 158 -10.44 -23.44 -14.98
N ILE A 159 -9.58 -23.50 -13.95
CA ILE A 159 -9.03 -24.73 -13.41
C ILE A 159 -9.63 -24.93 -12.02
N ALA A 160 -10.39 -26.01 -11.85
CA ALA A 160 -11.10 -26.37 -10.64
C ALA A 160 -10.67 -27.73 -10.05
N SER A 161 -9.52 -28.23 -10.48
CA SER A 161 -9.00 -29.55 -10.12
C SER A 161 -7.47 -29.53 -9.99
N PRO A 162 -6.86 -30.54 -9.34
CA PRO A 162 -5.42 -30.55 -9.12
C PRO A 162 -4.62 -31.16 -10.27
N GLY A 163 -3.32 -30.90 -10.30
CA GLY A 163 -2.35 -31.64 -11.11
C GLY A 163 -2.34 -31.34 -12.61
N ASN A 164 -3.02 -30.29 -13.07
CA ASN A 164 -3.11 -29.96 -14.49
C ASN A 164 -1.86 -29.22 -14.98
N THR A 165 -1.57 -29.34 -16.28
CA THR A 165 -0.51 -28.57 -16.96
C THR A 165 -1.10 -27.79 -18.11
N VAL A 166 -0.80 -26.49 -18.21
CA VAL A 166 -1.24 -25.61 -19.32
C VAL A 166 -0.04 -24.88 -19.88
N ARG A 167 0.30 -25.13 -21.14
CA ARG A 167 1.51 -24.58 -21.78
C ARG A 167 1.33 -24.29 -23.27
N GLY A 168 2.09 -23.30 -23.78
CA GLY A 168 2.17 -22.94 -25.20
C GLY A 168 1.02 -22.09 -25.74
N LEU A 169 0.10 -21.61 -24.91
CA LEU A 169 -1.09 -20.89 -25.37
C LEU A 169 -0.89 -19.37 -25.41
N GLN A 170 -1.50 -18.71 -26.41
CA GLN A 170 -1.79 -17.28 -26.35
C GLN A 170 -3.25 -17.10 -25.89
N ILE A 171 -3.48 -16.31 -24.84
CA ILE A 171 -4.79 -16.06 -24.24
C ILE A 171 -5.04 -14.56 -24.24
N VAL A 172 -6.08 -14.12 -24.96
CA VAL A 172 -6.27 -12.71 -25.31
C VAL A 172 -7.71 -12.26 -25.07
N GLY A 173 -7.87 -11.08 -24.46
CA GLY A 173 -9.10 -10.30 -24.59
C GLY A 173 -10.29 -10.77 -23.75
N PHE A 174 -10.07 -11.56 -22.70
CA PHE A 174 -11.15 -12.02 -21.83
C PHE A 174 -11.65 -10.92 -20.88
N SER A 175 -12.94 -10.96 -20.53
CA SER A 175 -13.52 -10.02 -19.57
C SER A 175 -13.05 -10.28 -18.14
N GLY A 176 -12.78 -11.55 -17.80
CA GLY A 176 -12.10 -11.99 -16.57
C GLY A 176 -10.63 -12.37 -16.80
N PRO A 177 -10.03 -13.17 -15.89
CA PRO A 177 -8.63 -13.56 -15.96
C PRO A 177 -8.31 -14.40 -17.19
N GLY A 178 -7.09 -14.31 -17.71
CA GLY A 178 -6.64 -15.24 -18.74
C GLY A 178 -6.69 -16.69 -18.24
N ILE A 179 -6.16 -16.93 -17.04
CA ILE A 179 -6.24 -18.22 -16.35
C ILE A 179 -6.67 -18.00 -14.90
N LEU A 180 -7.72 -18.72 -14.49
CA LEU A 180 -8.25 -18.72 -13.12
C LEU A 180 -8.01 -20.08 -12.47
N LEU A 181 -7.31 -20.09 -11.34
CA LEU A 181 -7.12 -21.27 -10.50
C LEU A 181 -8.02 -21.15 -9.27
N GLN A 182 -9.09 -21.95 -9.24
CA GLN A 182 -10.06 -21.99 -8.15
C GLN A 182 -9.44 -22.53 -6.84
N PRO A 183 -10.10 -22.39 -5.68
CA PRO A 183 -9.57 -22.87 -4.39
C PRO A 183 -9.13 -24.34 -4.37
N SER A 184 -9.78 -25.21 -5.16
CA SER A 184 -9.44 -26.64 -5.30
C SER A 184 -8.30 -26.93 -6.28
N ALA A 185 -7.81 -25.94 -7.01
CA ALA A 185 -6.75 -26.09 -8.00
C ALA A 185 -5.38 -26.14 -7.32
N GLN A 186 -4.90 -27.35 -7.04
CA GLN A 186 -3.60 -27.57 -6.40
C GLN A 186 -2.61 -28.28 -7.32
N PHE A 187 -1.31 -28.07 -7.12
CA PHE A 187 -0.27 -28.80 -7.87
C PHE A 187 -0.38 -28.63 -9.40
N ASN A 188 -0.89 -27.50 -9.88
CA ASN A 188 -0.96 -27.21 -11.31
C ASN A 188 0.32 -26.50 -11.79
N SER A 189 0.68 -26.74 -13.06
CA SER A 189 1.79 -26.07 -13.75
C SER A 189 1.24 -25.18 -14.86
N ILE A 190 1.47 -23.88 -14.76
CA ILE A 190 1.10 -22.89 -15.79
C ILE A 190 2.38 -22.38 -16.43
N GLY A 191 2.59 -22.80 -17.67
CA GLY A 191 3.79 -22.55 -18.44
C GLY A 191 4.86 -23.62 -18.25
N GLY A 192 6.11 -23.27 -18.51
CA GLY A 192 7.26 -24.17 -18.55
C GLY A 192 8.47 -23.51 -19.22
N GLU A 193 9.36 -24.31 -19.79
CA GLU A 193 10.54 -23.81 -20.49
C GLU A 193 10.20 -23.26 -21.88
N ARG A 194 10.34 -21.93 -22.06
CA ARG A 194 10.10 -21.28 -23.37
C ARG A 194 10.98 -21.77 -24.52
N GLY A 195 12.10 -22.43 -24.22
CA GLY A 195 13.00 -23.01 -25.22
C GLY A 195 12.58 -24.41 -25.73
N THR A 196 11.55 -25.01 -25.13
CA THR A 196 11.11 -26.37 -25.43
C THR A 196 9.83 -26.36 -26.26
N GLY A 197 9.88 -27.02 -27.42
CA GLY A 197 8.78 -27.07 -28.40
C GLY A 197 9.07 -26.26 -29.67
N GLN A 198 8.27 -26.44 -30.71
CA GLN A 198 8.39 -25.78 -32.01
C GLN A 198 7.58 -24.47 -32.13
N GLY A 199 6.65 -24.22 -31.20
CA GLY A 199 5.80 -23.02 -31.18
C GLY A 199 6.57 -21.76 -30.77
N LEU A 200 6.06 -20.59 -31.14
CA LEU A 200 6.68 -19.28 -30.82
C LEU A 200 6.90 -19.03 -29.32
N LEU A 201 6.15 -19.72 -28.45
CA LEU A 201 6.24 -19.60 -26.99
C LEU A 201 6.98 -20.76 -26.32
N GLY A 202 7.31 -21.83 -27.06
CA GLY A 202 7.64 -23.12 -26.47
C GLY A 202 6.59 -23.51 -25.42
N GLN A 203 7.02 -23.87 -24.22
CA GLN A 203 6.09 -24.20 -23.12
C GLN A 203 5.56 -22.98 -22.36
N GLY A 204 5.98 -21.75 -22.68
CA GLY A 204 5.41 -20.55 -22.04
C GLY A 204 3.99 -20.26 -22.51
N ASN A 205 3.19 -19.55 -21.71
CA ASN A 205 1.95 -18.93 -22.18
C ASN A 205 2.13 -17.43 -22.38
N LEU A 206 1.36 -16.83 -23.28
CA LEU A 206 1.23 -15.38 -23.43
C LEU A 206 -0.17 -14.96 -23.02
N ILE A 207 -0.29 -14.02 -22.08
CA ILE A 207 -1.58 -13.60 -21.53
C ILE A 207 -1.68 -12.07 -21.53
N VAL A 208 -2.62 -11.54 -22.30
CA VAL A 208 -2.73 -10.10 -22.60
C VAL A 208 -4.18 -9.63 -22.71
N GLN A 209 -4.43 -8.37 -22.39
CA GLN A 209 -5.74 -7.72 -22.54
C GLN A 209 -6.91 -8.42 -21.80
N CYS A 210 -6.62 -9.23 -20.79
CA CYS A 210 -7.60 -9.80 -19.86
C CYS A 210 -7.91 -8.82 -18.71
N SER A 211 -8.81 -9.19 -17.78
CA SER A 211 -8.86 -8.45 -16.50
C SER A 211 -7.51 -8.60 -15.81
N ASP A 212 -7.08 -9.84 -15.62
CA ASP A 212 -5.84 -10.23 -14.95
C ASP A 212 -5.14 -11.28 -15.81
N GLY A 213 -3.82 -11.39 -15.70
CA GLY A 213 -3.10 -12.46 -16.40
C GLY A 213 -3.46 -13.82 -15.80
N VAL A 214 -3.04 -14.05 -14.56
CA VAL A 214 -3.34 -15.27 -13.80
C VAL A 214 -3.91 -14.90 -12.43
N PHE A 215 -5.03 -15.51 -12.05
CA PHE A 215 -5.59 -15.36 -10.69
C PHE A 215 -5.55 -16.69 -9.94
N LEU A 216 -4.80 -16.71 -8.84
CA LEU A 216 -4.57 -17.84 -7.95
C LEU A 216 -5.44 -17.77 -6.70
N HIS A 217 -6.50 -18.59 -6.60
CA HIS A 217 -7.13 -18.93 -5.31
C HIS A 217 -6.63 -20.27 -4.75
N GLY A 218 -6.11 -21.13 -5.62
CA GLY A 218 -5.52 -22.43 -5.26
C GLY A 218 -4.14 -22.32 -4.60
N SER A 219 -3.69 -23.43 -4.02
CA SER A 219 -2.40 -23.55 -3.34
C SER A 219 -1.47 -24.53 -4.05
N ASP A 220 -0.16 -24.48 -3.76
CA ASP A 220 0.82 -25.45 -4.26
C ASP A 220 0.98 -25.47 -5.80
N ASN A 221 0.75 -24.34 -6.48
CA ASN A 221 0.88 -24.25 -7.95
C ASN A 221 2.23 -23.65 -8.38
N LEU A 222 2.66 -24.00 -9.60
CA LEU A 222 3.86 -23.46 -10.25
C LEU A 222 3.47 -22.62 -11.47
N ILE A 223 3.87 -21.35 -11.47
CA ILE A 223 3.67 -20.42 -12.58
C ILE A 223 5.05 -20.05 -13.12
N GLN A 224 5.45 -20.58 -14.28
CA GLN A 224 6.83 -20.46 -14.78
C GLN A 224 6.87 -20.10 -16.27
N GLY A 225 7.81 -19.25 -16.67
CA GLY A 225 8.13 -19.02 -18.09
C GLY A 225 7.04 -18.32 -18.92
N ASN A 226 6.02 -17.72 -18.29
CA ASN A 226 4.94 -17.03 -19.00
C ASN A 226 5.34 -15.60 -19.42
N LEU A 227 4.69 -15.06 -20.46
CA LEU A 227 4.73 -13.67 -20.89
C LEU A 227 3.39 -13.02 -20.56
N ILE A 228 3.35 -12.08 -19.63
CA ILE A 228 2.10 -11.52 -19.09
C ILE A 228 2.11 -10.01 -19.28
N GLY A 229 1.16 -9.52 -20.09
CA GLY A 229 0.98 -8.10 -20.42
C GLY A 229 1.91 -7.56 -21.53
N THR A 230 2.67 -8.43 -22.20
CA THR A 230 3.60 -8.04 -23.26
C THR A 230 3.59 -9.01 -24.44
N ASP A 231 4.28 -8.64 -25.51
CA ASP A 231 4.47 -9.47 -26.70
C ASP A 231 5.66 -10.44 -26.56
N LEU A 232 5.94 -11.21 -27.62
CA LEU A 232 7.07 -12.16 -27.67
C LEU A 232 8.44 -11.50 -27.42
N SER A 233 8.57 -10.19 -27.69
CA SER A 233 9.81 -9.44 -27.48
C SER A 233 9.96 -8.90 -26.06
N GLY A 234 8.86 -8.81 -25.31
CA GLY A 234 8.80 -8.13 -24.03
C GLY A 234 8.75 -6.60 -24.12
N GLN A 235 8.54 -6.02 -25.30
CA GLN A 235 8.67 -4.56 -25.50
C GLN A 235 7.35 -3.86 -25.78
N THR A 236 6.36 -4.59 -26.31
CA THR A 236 5.05 -4.00 -26.62
C THR A 236 4.15 -4.01 -25.38
N ARG A 237 3.47 -2.89 -25.13
CA ARG A 237 2.49 -2.72 -24.05
C ARG A 237 1.15 -3.35 -24.44
N LEU A 238 0.95 -4.60 -24.06
CA LEU A 238 -0.30 -5.35 -24.28
C LEU A 238 -0.94 -5.74 -22.94
N GLY A 239 -0.75 -4.91 -21.93
CA GLY A 239 -1.13 -5.15 -20.54
C GLY A 239 -2.50 -5.76 -20.32
N ASN A 240 -2.62 -6.54 -19.25
CA ASN A 240 -3.93 -6.80 -18.66
C ASN A 240 -4.45 -5.53 -17.97
N ARG A 241 -5.77 -5.40 -17.85
CA ARG A 241 -6.42 -4.19 -17.30
C ARG A 241 -6.14 -4.00 -15.81
N GLY A 242 -5.95 -5.11 -15.10
CA GLY A 242 -5.66 -5.23 -13.68
C GLY A 242 -4.27 -5.82 -13.46
N GLN A 243 -4.18 -6.94 -12.76
CA GLN A 243 -2.88 -7.47 -12.34
C GLN A 243 -2.28 -8.41 -13.37
N GLY A 244 -0.94 -8.47 -13.43
CA GLY A 244 -0.27 -9.55 -14.12
C GLY A 244 -0.59 -10.89 -13.46
N ILE A 245 -0.32 -10.99 -12.15
CA ILE A 245 -0.70 -12.14 -11.33
C ILE A 245 -1.38 -11.65 -10.04
N ALA A 246 -2.55 -12.20 -9.74
CA ALA A 246 -3.27 -11.97 -8.50
C ALA A 246 -3.21 -13.22 -7.61
N ILE A 247 -2.89 -13.04 -6.33
CA ILE A 247 -2.92 -14.08 -5.30
C ILE A 247 -4.07 -13.79 -4.34
N GLY A 248 -5.08 -14.65 -4.38
CA GLY A 248 -6.29 -14.58 -3.57
C GLY A 248 -6.06 -14.91 -2.10
N GLU A 249 -7.08 -14.66 -1.29
CA GLU A 249 -6.98 -14.54 0.18
C GLU A 249 -6.29 -15.72 0.89
N THR A 250 -6.57 -16.96 0.47
CA THR A 250 -6.04 -18.17 1.12
C THR A 250 -5.08 -18.97 0.25
N ALA A 251 -4.70 -18.43 -0.92
CA ALA A 251 -3.78 -19.09 -1.83
C ALA A 251 -2.40 -19.16 -1.18
N SER A 252 -1.85 -20.36 -1.03
CA SER A 252 -0.62 -20.58 -0.27
C SER A 252 0.34 -21.54 -0.96
N ARG A 253 1.62 -21.50 -0.60
CA ARG A 253 2.66 -22.42 -1.12
C ARG A 253 2.80 -22.41 -2.65
N ASN A 254 2.38 -21.34 -3.33
CA ASN A 254 2.60 -21.21 -4.76
C ASN A 254 4.03 -20.75 -5.06
N THR A 255 4.58 -21.20 -6.19
CA THR A 255 5.84 -20.70 -6.73
C THR A 255 5.56 -19.93 -8.01
N ILE A 256 5.89 -18.64 -8.00
CA ILE A 256 5.81 -17.76 -9.17
C ILE A 256 7.24 -17.54 -9.65
N GLY A 257 7.59 -18.23 -10.72
CA GLY A 257 8.90 -18.24 -11.34
C GLY A 257 9.53 -19.64 -11.36
N PRO A 258 10.70 -19.77 -11.98
CA PRO A 258 11.47 -18.70 -12.62
C PRO A 258 10.89 -18.20 -13.95
N ASP A 259 11.55 -17.20 -14.54
CA ASP A 259 11.47 -16.83 -15.95
C ASP A 259 10.14 -16.25 -16.44
N ASN A 260 9.16 -15.92 -15.58
CA ASN A 260 8.02 -15.13 -16.06
C ASN A 260 8.49 -13.73 -16.45
N VAL A 261 7.93 -13.19 -17.54
CA VAL A 261 8.02 -11.77 -17.90
C VAL A 261 6.67 -11.15 -17.58
N ILE A 262 6.62 -10.24 -16.61
CA ILE A 262 5.39 -9.61 -16.11
C ILE A 262 5.53 -8.11 -16.31
N ALA A 263 4.96 -7.60 -17.39
CA ALA A 263 5.19 -6.23 -17.81
C ALA A 263 3.93 -5.54 -18.31
N TYR A 264 3.89 -4.23 -18.11
CA TYR A 264 2.86 -3.33 -18.65
C TYR A 264 1.41 -3.62 -18.20
N ASN A 265 1.22 -4.33 -17.09
CA ASN A 265 -0.09 -4.51 -16.45
C ASN A 265 -0.39 -3.34 -15.51
N GLY A 266 -1.61 -3.28 -14.98
CA GLY A 266 -1.96 -2.35 -13.89
C GLY A 266 -1.05 -2.55 -12.66
N SER A 267 -0.82 -3.79 -12.22
CA SER A 267 0.18 -4.15 -11.20
C SER A 267 0.94 -5.40 -11.62
N GLY A 268 2.16 -5.62 -11.11
CA GLY A 268 2.92 -6.84 -11.41
C GLY A 268 2.28 -8.09 -10.76
N ILE A 269 2.59 -8.31 -9.50
CA ILE A 269 2.04 -9.41 -8.67
C ILE A 269 1.37 -8.79 -7.44
N ASN A 270 0.06 -9.02 -7.25
CA ASN A 270 -0.66 -8.57 -6.05
C ASN A 270 -0.98 -9.72 -5.11
N ILE A 271 -0.87 -9.45 -3.81
CA ILE A 271 -1.25 -10.37 -2.73
C ILE A 271 -2.34 -9.70 -1.88
N TYR A 272 -3.53 -10.31 -1.81
CA TYR A 272 -4.73 -9.66 -1.25
C TYR A 272 -4.98 -9.86 0.24
N SER A 273 -4.31 -10.81 0.89
CA SER A 273 -4.49 -11.08 2.31
C SER A 273 -3.20 -11.58 2.96
N ALA A 274 -3.06 -11.31 4.25
CA ALA A 274 -1.98 -11.85 5.06
C ALA A 274 -2.12 -13.35 5.33
N GLU A 275 -3.25 -13.96 4.97
CA GLU A 275 -3.45 -15.42 4.96
C GLU A 275 -2.87 -16.09 3.71
N ALA A 276 -2.56 -15.33 2.66
CA ALA A 276 -1.92 -15.83 1.44
C ALA A 276 -0.41 -16.06 1.66
N ARG A 277 -0.11 -17.05 2.50
CA ARG A 277 1.24 -17.33 3.02
C ARG A 277 2.03 -18.32 2.18
N SER A 278 3.33 -18.32 2.38
CA SER A 278 4.28 -19.22 1.73
C SER A 278 4.29 -19.11 0.20
N ASN A 279 3.89 -17.96 -0.35
CA ASN A 279 3.97 -17.72 -1.79
C ASN A 279 5.36 -17.20 -2.16
N ARG A 280 6.13 -18.05 -2.83
CA ARG A 280 7.49 -17.75 -3.26
C ARG A 280 7.48 -17.10 -4.64
N ILE A 281 8.04 -15.91 -4.75
CA ILE A 281 8.22 -15.18 -6.00
C ILE A 281 9.72 -15.16 -6.29
N THR A 282 10.15 -15.74 -7.42
CA THR A 282 11.59 -16.00 -7.65
C THR A 282 11.96 -15.82 -9.12
N ALA A 283 13.08 -15.13 -9.39
CA ALA A 283 13.69 -15.01 -10.71
C ALA A 283 12.72 -14.63 -11.84
N ASN A 284 11.79 -13.72 -11.57
CA ASN A 284 10.89 -13.13 -12.58
C ASN A 284 11.50 -11.84 -13.14
N ARG A 285 11.15 -11.51 -14.38
CA ARG A 285 11.43 -10.19 -14.99
C ARG A 285 10.17 -9.35 -14.90
N ILE A 286 10.14 -8.40 -13.97
CA ILE A 286 8.97 -7.57 -13.68
C ILE A 286 9.34 -6.12 -13.97
N TYR A 287 8.63 -5.46 -14.89
CA TYR A 287 8.94 -4.07 -15.25
C TYR A 287 7.78 -3.35 -15.95
N GLY A 288 7.75 -2.03 -15.80
CA GLY A 288 6.89 -1.16 -16.62
C GLY A 288 5.40 -1.31 -16.36
N ASN A 289 5.02 -1.99 -15.26
CA ASN A 289 3.65 -1.99 -14.74
C ASN A 289 3.31 -0.60 -14.18
N GLU A 290 2.03 -0.28 -14.03
CA GLU A 290 1.58 1.03 -13.53
C GLU A 290 1.75 1.17 -12.01
N GLN A 291 1.59 0.07 -11.28
CA GLN A 291 1.78 -0.08 -9.85
C GLN A 291 3.03 -0.96 -9.54
N PRO A 292 3.45 -1.10 -8.26
CA PRO A 292 4.65 -1.86 -7.92
C PRO A 292 4.68 -3.29 -8.49
N GLY A 293 5.89 -3.76 -8.83
CA GLY A 293 6.09 -5.10 -9.39
C GLY A 293 5.64 -6.25 -8.48
N ILE A 294 5.77 -6.09 -7.15
CA ILE A 294 5.19 -6.98 -6.15
C ILE A 294 4.51 -6.07 -5.12
N TYR A 295 3.23 -6.33 -4.82
CA TYR A 295 2.43 -5.45 -3.98
C TYR A 295 1.53 -6.23 -3.02
N TYR A 296 1.71 -5.97 -1.73
CA TYR A 296 0.88 -6.49 -0.66
C TYR A 296 -0.26 -5.51 -0.37
N PHE A 297 -1.49 -5.89 -0.72
CA PHE A 297 -2.71 -5.12 -0.52
C PHE A 297 -3.69 -5.90 0.36
N TYR A 298 -3.43 -5.89 1.67
CA TYR A 298 -4.24 -6.66 2.60
C TYR A 298 -5.59 -6.02 2.86
N ASN A 299 -6.65 -6.75 2.55
CA ASN A 299 -8.02 -6.37 2.86
C ASN A 299 -8.46 -6.99 4.20
N GLU A 300 -8.03 -6.38 5.32
CA GLU A 300 -8.29 -6.92 6.67
C GLU A 300 -9.15 -5.99 7.52
N VAL A 301 -10.05 -6.56 8.31
CA VAL A 301 -10.86 -5.85 9.31
C VAL A 301 -10.22 -5.84 10.69
N ASP A 302 -9.25 -6.73 10.94
CA ASP A 302 -8.57 -6.91 12.22
C ASP A 302 -7.08 -6.61 12.04
N LYS A 303 -6.60 -5.54 12.69
CA LYS A 303 -5.21 -5.11 12.57
C LYS A 303 -4.20 -6.16 13.04
N SER A 304 -4.61 -7.12 13.87
CA SER A 304 -3.73 -8.21 14.33
C SER A 304 -3.30 -9.17 13.23
N ARG A 305 -4.00 -9.15 12.09
CA ARG A 305 -3.71 -10.01 10.93
C ARG A 305 -2.77 -9.35 9.91
N LEU A 306 -2.47 -8.06 10.05
CA LEU A 306 -1.68 -7.31 9.08
C LEU A 306 -0.18 -7.57 9.24
N LEU A 307 0.31 -8.63 8.60
CA LEU A 307 1.70 -9.10 8.65
C LEU A 307 2.36 -9.03 7.27
N TYR A 308 3.30 -8.11 7.09
CA TYR A 308 4.03 -7.92 5.83
C TYR A 308 5.38 -8.63 5.90
N PRO A 309 5.85 -9.25 4.80
CA PRO A 309 7.19 -9.81 4.79
C PRO A 309 8.25 -8.71 4.94
N PRO A 310 9.34 -8.97 5.69
CA PRO A 310 10.44 -8.04 5.85
C PRO A 310 11.08 -7.78 4.50
N ARG A 311 11.26 -6.51 4.15
CA ARG A 311 11.87 -6.12 2.87
C ARG A 311 13.36 -5.84 3.07
N PRO A 312 14.20 -6.06 2.04
CA PRO A 312 15.62 -5.76 2.12
C PRO A 312 15.91 -4.27 2.03
N ALA A 313 17.06 -3.89 2.57
CA ALA A 313 17.73 -2.62 2.32
C ALA A 313 19.08 -2.88 1.63
N VAL A 314 19.32 -2.20 0.51
CA VAL A 314 20.63 -2.17 -0.15
C VAL A 314 21.44 -1.02 0.42
N LEU A 315 22.61 -1.33 0.98
CA LEU A 315 23.42 -0.39 1.76
C LEU A 315 24.72 0.00 1.04
N ASP A 316 25.48 -0.97 0.55
CA ASP A 316 26.69 -0.66 -0.21
C ASP A 316 26.63 -1.33 -1.57
N PHE A 317 27.03 -0.62 -2.62
CA PHE A 317 27.05 -1.20 -3.95
C PHE A 317 28.09 -0.54 -4.83
N ASN A 318 28.56 -1.28 -5.82
CA ASN A 318 29.40 -0.76 -6.89
C ASN A 318 29.14 -1.54 -8.18
N LEU A 319 28.52 -0.85 -9.15
CA LEU A 319 28.08 -1.43 -10.41
C LEU A 319 29.26 -2.02 -11.20
N ASN A 320 30.41 -1.35 -11.21
CA ASN A 320 31.57 -1.78 -11.99
C ASN A 320 32.21 -3.06 -11.44
N THR A 321 32.23 -3.21 -10.12
CA THR A 321 32.81 -4.40 -9.46
C THR A 321 31.83 -5.57 -9.38
N GLY A 322 30.52 -5.33 -9.56
CA GLY A 322 29.52 -6.38 -9.39
C GLY A 322 29.28 -6.76 -7.92
N ARG A 323 29.47 -5.81 -7.01
CA ARG A 323 29.34 -6.03 -5.56
C ARG A 323 28.13 -5.26 -5.03
N LEU A 324 27.34 -5.94 -4.19
CA LEU A 324 26.22 -5.35 -3.47
C LEU A 324 26.12 -5.97 -2.07
N GLU A 325 25.90 -5.12 -1.07
CA GLU A 325 25.68 -5.49 0.33
C GLU A 325 24.42 -4.84 0.86
N GLY A 326 23.80 -5.49 1.84
CA GLY A 326 22.60 -4.99 2.46
C GLY A 326 22.20 -5.75 3.70
N VAL A 327 21.01 -5.42 4.18
CA VAL A 327 20.37 -6.11 5.31
C VAL A 327 18.97 -6.56 4.94
N CYS A 328 18.55 -7.68 5.50
CA CYS A 328 17.20 -8.20 5.44
C CYS A 328 16.88 -9.02 6.70
N CYS A 329 15.87 -9.90 6.66
CA CYS A 329 15.64 -10.86 7.72
C CYS A 329 16.77 -11.91 7.81
N PRO A 330 17.08 -12.40 9.03
CA PRO A 330 18.04 -13.49 9.23
C PRO A 330 17.73 -14.72 8.38
N ASP A 331 18.79 -15.34 7.83
CA ASP A 331 18.72 -16.56 7.02
C ASP A 331 17.84 -16.49 5.75
N CYS A 332 17.38 -15.29 5.38
CA CYS A 332 16.50 -15.11 4.24
C CYS A 332 17.23 -15.27 2.91
N ALA A 333 16.52 -15.85 1.94
CA ALA A 333 17.01 -15.86 0.57
C ALA A 333 16.86 -14.46 -0.04
N VAL A 334 17.93 -13.91 -0.59
CA VAL A 334 17.92 -12.56 -1.19
C VAL A 334 18.14 -12.69 -2.69
N GLU A 335 17.26 -12.09 -3.48
CA GLU A 335 17.40 -12.00 -4.94
C GLU A 335 17.64 -10.55 -5.35
N VAL A 336 18.64 -10.32 -6.19
CA VAL A 336 19.07 -8.99 -6.64
C VAL A 336 18.70 -8.80 -8.11
N PHE A 337 18.22 -7.59 -8.43
CA PHE A 337 17.77 -7.22 -9.75
C PHE A 337 18.30 -5.84 -10.15
N SER A 338 18.58 -5.66 -11.45
CA SER A 338 18.77 -4.34 -12.03
C SER A 338 17.44 -3.79 -12.56
N THR A 339 17.25 -2.48 -12.46
CA THR A 339 15.98 -1.82 -12.78
C THR A 339 16.11 -0.37 -13.22
N ARG A 340 15.18 0.07 -14.08
CA ARG A 340 15.00 1.48 -14.45
C ARG A 340 14.01 2.22 -13.54
N LYS A 341 13.24 1.48 -12.74
CA LYS A 341 12.21 2.01 -11.84
C LYS A 341 12.29 1.26 -10.51
N THR A 342 11.16 0.82 -9.96
CA THR A 342 10.99 0.27 -8.61
C THR A 342 10.77 -1.24 -8.62
N ASP A 343 10.89 -1.89 -9.78
CA ASP A 343 10.58 -3.31 -10.01
C ASP A 343 11.87 -4.12 -10.25
N GLY A 344 11.79 -5.42 -10.49
CA GLY A 344 12.95 -6.27 -10.85
C GLY A 344 13.03 -6.62 -12.34
N GLU A 345 13.64 -5.76 -13.17
CA GLU A 345 13.65 -5.93 -14.63
C GLU A 345 14.60 -7.04 -15.11
N ILE A 346 15.80 -7.10 -14.51
CA ILE A 346 16.87 -8.03 -14.87
C ILE A 346 17.30 -8.78 -13.61
N TYR A 347 17.16 -10.10 -13.59
CA TYR A 347 17.68 -10.92 -12.50
C TYR A 347 19.20 -10.98 -12.55
N GLU A 348 19.87 -10.60 -11.46
CA GLU A 348 21.32 -10.49 -11.37
C GLU A 348 21.96 -11.61 -10.57
N GLY A 349 21.21 -12.21 -9.64
CA GLY A 349 21.68 -13.32 -8.82
C GLY A 349 20.96 -13.45 -7.50
N ARG A 350 21.40 -14.43 -6.71
CA ARG A 350 20.86 -14.75 -5.39
C ARG A 350 21.98 -14.95 -4.38
N THR A 351 21.72 -14.58 -3.13
CA THR A 351 22.54 -14.90 -1.96
C THR A 351 21.63 -15.30 -0.78
N ILE A 352 22.24 -15.58 0.37
CA ILE A 352 21.55 -15.87 1.64
C ILE A 352 22.06 -14.87 2.67
N ALA A 353 21.15 -14.26 3.42
CA ALA A 353 21.50 -13.42 4.55
C ALA A 353 22.07 -14.27 5.70
N ASP A 354 23.01 -13.71 6.46
CA ASP A 354 23.56 -14.35 7.65
C ASP A 354 22.57 -14.37 8.83
N GLU A 355 23.02 -14.89 9.99
CA GLU A 355 22.21 -14.98 11.21
C GLU A 355 21.76 -13.62 11.77
N TYR A 356 22.37 -12.53 11.31
CA TYR A 356 22.06 -11.16 11.68
C TYR A 356 21.25 -10.42 10.60
N GLY A 357 21.01 -11.08 9.46
CA GLY A 357 20.30 -10.51 8.31
C GLY A 357 21.21 -9.76 7.32
N GLY A 358 22.52 -9.69 7.56
CA GLY A 358 23.47 -9.10 6.62
C GLY A 358 23.67 -9.97 5.39
N PHE A 359 23.72 -9.39 4.19
CA PHE A 359 23.97 -10.16 2.97
C PHE A 359 24.97 -9.47 2.04
N LEU A 360 25.68 -10.29 1.28
CA LEU A 360 26.63 -9.89 0.25
C LEU A 360 26.36 -10.69 -1.03
N LEU A 361 26.29 -9.98 -2.16
CA LEU A 361 26.33 -10.56 -3.49
C LEU A 361 27.58 -10.06 -4.22
N GLU A 362 28.45 -11.01 -4.59
CA GLU A 362 29.54 -10.79 -5.54
C GLU A 362 29.20 -11.50 -6.85
N LYS A 363 28.73 -10.73 -7.84
CA LYS A 363 28.31 -11.26 -9.14
C LYS A 363 29.49 -11.82 -9.95
N GLY A 364 30.72 -11.38 -9.67
CA GLY A 364 31.92 -11.73 -10.44
C GLY A 364 32.01 -11.04 -11.81
N ALA A 365 31.06 -10.15 -12.12
CA ALA A 365 31.02 -9.31 -13.31
C ALA A 365 30.24 -8.02 -13.01
N ALA A 366 30.45 -6.97 -13.79
CA ALA A 366 29.74 -5.71 -13.61
C ALA A 366 28.20 -5.90 -13.69
N PHE A 367 27.48 -5.13 -12.87
CA PHE A 367 26.06 -4.91 -13.07
C PHE A 367 25.84 -3.96 -14.27
N PRO A 368 24.69 -4.04 -14.95
CA PRO A 368 24.24 -2.99 -15.86
C PRO A 368 24.26 -1.61 -15.19
N ALA A 369 24.42 -0.54 -16.00
CA ALA A 369 24.34 0.85 -15.52
C ALA A 369 22.88 1.27 -15.25
N LEU A 370 22.25 0.58 -14.29
CA LEU A 370 20.87 0.70 -13.84
C LEU A 370 20.85 0.70 -12.30
N GLY A 371 19.73 1.11 -11.70
CA GLY A 371 19.56 0.98 -10.25
C GLY A 371 19.47 -0.49 -9.84
N LEU A 372 19.94 -0.82 -8.64
CA LEU A 372 19.83 -2.15 -8.06
C LEU A 372 18.69 -2.18 -7.04
N THR A 373 17.89 -3.24 -7.06
CA THR A 373 16.86 -3.54 -6.06
C THR A 373 16.97 -5.01 -5.64
N ALA A 374 16.36 -5.36 -4.52
CA ALA A 374 16.33 -6.72 -4.03
C ALA A 374 14.96 -7.12 -3.47
N THR A 375 14.70 -8.42 -3.39
CA THR A 375 13.63 -9.03 -2.60
C THR A 375 14.21 -10.00 -1.59
N CYS A 376 13.44 -10.29 -0.53
CA CYS A 376 13.75 -11.34 0.42
C CYS A 376 12.64 -12.36 0.50
N THR A 377 13.01 -13.64 0.55
CA THR A 377 12.11 -14.72 0.87
C THR A 377 12.44 -15.25 2.27
N ASP A 378 11.48 -15.17 3.18
CA ASP A 378 11.60 -15.66 4.55
C ASP A 378 11.59 -17.21 4.65
N SER A 379 11.82 -17.73 5.85
CA SER A 379 11.80 -19.18 6.11
C SER A 379 10.43 -19.83 5.91
N GLU A 380 9.34 -19.05 5.93
CA GLU A 380 7.98 -19.52 5.63
C GLU A 380 7.70 -19.54 4.13
N GLY A 381 8.56 -18.95 3.31
CA GLY A 381 8.43 -18.87 1.86
C GLY A 381 7.72 -17.61 1.34
N ASN A 382 7.45 -16.61 2.18
CA ASN A 382 6.86 -15.34 1.74
C ASN A 382 7.93 -14.45 1.13
N THR A 383 7.67 -13.89 -0.05
CA THR A 383 8.62 -12.98 -0.72
C THR A 383 8.21 -11.52 -0.58
N SER A 384 9.10 -10.68 -0.08
CA SER A 384 8.87 -9.25 0.11
C SER A 384 8.60 -8.49 -1.19
N GLU A 385 8.06 -7.27 -1.07
CA GLU A 385 8.17 -6.28 -2.15
C GLU A 385 9.65 -5.94 -2.43
N PHE A 386 9.89 -5.32 -3.58
CA PHE A 386 11.21 -4.81 -3.96
C PHE A 386 11.69 -3.70 -3.01
N SER A 387 13.00 -3.66 -2.72
CA SER A 387 13.64 -2.54 -2.04
C SER A 387 13.60 -1.27 -2.91
N SER A 388 13.86 -0.10 -2.31
CA SER A 388 14.13 1.09 -3.11
C SER A 388 15.31 0.85 -4.06
N PRO A 389 15.23 1.30 -5.33
CA PRO A 389 16.33 1.19 -6.26
C PRO A 389 17.50 2.08 -5.82
N THR A 390 18.73 1.60 -6.00
CA THR A 390 19.93 2.41 -5.80
C THR A 390 20.04 3.52 -6.86
N VAL A 391 20.73 4.61 -6.52
CA VAL A 391 20.99 5.75 -7.41
C VAL A 391 22.50 5.95 -7.55
N GLY A 392 22.98 6.12 -8.78
CA GLY A 392 24.40 6.31 -9.08
C GLY A 392 25.15 5.01 -9.38
N ALA A 393 26.47 5.11 -9.60
CA ALA A 393 27.32 3.97 -9.98
C ALA A 393 27.89 3.20 -8.77
N SER A 394 27.87 3.82 -7.60
CA SER A 394 28.29 3.24 -6.33
C SER A 394 27.72 4.05 -5.17
N GLY A 395 27.55 3.42 -4.02
CA GLY A 395 27.15 4.09 -2.78
C GLY A 395 27.68 3.32 -1.58
N VAL A 396 27.96 4.04 -0.51
CA VAL A 396 28.37 3.49 0.79
C VAL A 396 27.57 4.20 1.89
N PHE A 397 26.72 3.46 2.61
CA PHE A 397 25.88 4.03 3.66
C PHE A 397 26.38 3.60 5.04
N GLN A 398 26.88 4.59 5.78
CA GLN A 398 27.50 4.43 7.10
C GLN A 398 26.93 5.46 8.09
N LEU A 399 26.84 5.06 9.35
CA LEU A 399 26.45 5.91 10.48
C LEU A 399 27.65 6.44 11.27
N GLN A 400 28.76 5.69 11.26
CA GLN A 400 29.98 6.02 11.98
C GLN A 400 31.18 5.54 11.16
N ALA A 401 32.17 6.41 10.95
CA ALA A 401 33.33 6.07 10.16
C ALA A 401 34.16 4.97 10.84
N GLY A 402 34.65 4.02 10.06
CA GLY A 402 35.46 2.91 10.58
C GLY A 402 34.72 1.88 11.43
N ASN A 403 33.40 2.04 11.64
CA ASN A 403 32.63 1.10 12.45
C ASN A 403 32.41 -0.22 11.71
N SER A 404 32.94 -1.31 12.29
CA SER A 404 32.85 -2.67 11.75
C SER A 404 31.81 -3.55 12.44
N THR A 405 30.99 -3.01 13.36
CA THR A 405 29.90 -3.79 13.96
C THR A 405 28.87 -4.16 12.90
N PRO A 406 28.16 -5.30 13.04
CA PRO A 406 27.14 -5.71 12.07
C PRO A 406 26.04 -4.65 11.91
N ARG A 407 25.66 -4.39 10.65
CA ARG A 407 24.45 -3.64 10.32
C ARG A 407 23.28 -4.62 10.33
N LEU A 408 22.18 -4.23 10.96
CA LEU A 408 20.97 -5.03 11.11
C LEU A 408 19.80 -4.31 10.41
N PRO A 409 18.77 -5.02 9.94
CA PRO A 409 17.52 -4.37 9.55
C PRO A 409 16.93 -3.60 10.74
N LEU A 410 16.18 -2.52 10.47
CA LEU A 410 15.33 -1.94 11.50
C LEU A 410 14.32 -2.98 11.97
N GLN A 411 14.18 -3.09 13.29
CA GLN A 411 13.25 -4.04 13.89
C GLN A 411 11.82 -3.53 13.73
N GLU A 412 10.97 -4.30 13.04
CA GLU A 412 9.53 -4.05 12.98
C GLU A 412 8.81 -4.90 14.03
N SER A 413 8.05 -4.26 14.92
CA SER A 413 7.23 -4.97 15.91
C SER A 413 5.95 -5.58 15.32
N GLY A 414 5.54 -5.09 14.14
CA GLY A 414 4.25 -5.42 13.53
C GLY A 414 3.15 -4.47 13.98
N TYR A 415 2.21 -4.21 13.08
CA TYR A 415 1.22 -3.14 13.27
C TYR A 415 0.26 -3.38 14.45
N ALA A 416 0.05 -4.64 14.83
CA ALA A 416 -0.80 -5.04 15.95
C ALA A 416 -0.29 -4.51 17.31
N SER A 417 1.04 -4.54 17.50
CA SER A 417 1.73 -4.11 18.72
C SER A 417 2.22 -2.66 18.67
N LEU A 418 2.04 -1.98 17.53
CA LEU A 418 2.50 -0.62 17.34
C LEU A 418 1.79 0.31 18.32
N SER A 419 2.57 0.93 19.21
CA SER A 419 2.08 1.96 20.12
C SER A 419 1.74 3.23 19.35
N PHE A 420 0.83 4.05 19.89
CA PHE A 420 0.49 5.35 19.30
C PHE A 420 1.76 6.18 19.05
N ASN A 421 2.00 6.53 17.78
CA ASN A 421 3.21 7.21 17.34
C ASN A 421 2.97 8.67 16.96
N ASN A 422 1.73 9.14 17.05
CA ASN A 422 1.27 10.48 16.66
C ASN A 422 1.48 10.79 15.16
N LEU A 423 1.71 9.78 14.31
CA LEU A 423 1.76 9.93 12.87
C LEU A 423 0.47 9.39 12.25
N GLY A 424 -0.10 10.14 11.32
CA GLY A 424 -1.35 9.81 10.64
C GLY A 424 -1.33 10.22 9.18
N GLU A 425 -2.45 10.00 8.51
CA GLU A 425 -2.67 10.40 7.12
C GLU A 425 -4.11 10.92 6.95
N MET A 426 -4.39 11.59 5.84
CA MET A 426 -5.73 12.05 5.45
C MET A 426 -6.32 11.20 4.33
N GLN A 427 -7.62 10.92 4.40
CA GLN A 427 -8.38 10.27 3.32
C GLN A 427 -9.84 10.74 3.32
N PRO A 428 -10.43 11.16 2.19
CA PRO A 428 -11.89 11.29 2.11
C PRO A 428 -12.53 9.91 2.29
N LEU A 429 -13.72 9.84 2.86
CA LEU A 429 -14.48 8.60 2.93
C LEU A 429 -15.32 8.40 1.66
N ASP A 430 -14.65 8.27 0.51
CA ASP A 430 -15.25 8.15 -0.83
C ASP A 430 -15.56 6.69 -1.25
N CYS A 431 -15.52 5.76 -0.30
CA CYS A 431 -15.73 4.35 -0.60
C CYS A 431 -17.20 4.04 -0.93
N GLN A 432 -17.40 3.08 -1.84
CA GLN A 432 -18.72 2.68 -2.34
C GLN A 432 -19.11 1.29 -1.84
N ASP A 433 -18.15 0.36 -1.80
CA ASP A 433 -18.39 -1.02 -1.37
C ASP A 433 -18.02 -1.23 0.11
N PRO A 434 -19.00 -1.42 1.01
CA PRO A 434 -18.73 -1.60 2.44
C PRO A 434 -17.98 -2.88 2.77
N GLN A 435 -18.02 -3.90 1.90
CA GLN A 435 -17.36 -5.18 2.13
C GLN A 435 -15.88 -5.12 1.75
N PHE A 436 -15.56 -4.48 0.62
CA PHE A 436 -14.21 -4.53 0.06
C PHE A 436 -13.41 -3.24 0.25
N GLU A 437 -14.05 -2.08 0.25
CA GLU A 437 -13.35 -0.80 0.26
C GLU A 437 -13.25 -0.18 1.65
N ALA A 438 -14.15 -0.50 2.57
CA ALA A 438 -14.13 0.07 3.93
C ALA A 438 -12.88 -0.31 4.75
N THR A 439 -12.26 -1.45 4.47
CA THR A 439 -11.03 -1.93 5.11
C THR A 439 -9.77 -1.20 4.63
N ARG A 440 -9.81 -0.57 3.44
CA ARG A 440 -8.63 0.02 2.81
C ARG A 440 -7.98 1.10 3.67
N TYR A 441 -8.76 1.80 4.50
CA TYR A 441 -8.23 2.83 5.41
C TYR A 441 -7.34 2.22 6.49
N LEU A 442 -7.76 1.11 7.11
CA LEU A 442 -6.95 0.38 8.08
C LEU A 442 -5.72 -0.25 7.41
N ALA A 443 -5.91 -0.84 6.23
CA ALA A 443 -4.83 -1.41 5.44
C ALA A 443 -3.73 -0.37 5.15
N ARG A 444 -4.12 0.84 4.73
CA ARG A 444 -3.22 1.95 4.42
C ARG A 444 -2.42 2.38 5.64
N LEU A 445 -3.06 2.57 6.79
CA LEU A 445 -2.38 2.89 8.05
C LEU A 445 -1.36 1.81 8.44
N SER A 446 -1.72 0.52 8.30
CA SER A 446 -0.81 -0.58 8.61
C SER A 446 0.41 -0.64 7.70
N ARG A 447 0.23 -0.30 6.42
CA ARG A 447 1.28 -0.32 5.41
C ARG A 447 2.35 0.72 5.72
N LEU A 448 1.97 1.84 6.32
CA LEU A 448 2.85 2.97 6.62
C LEU A 448 3.21 3.11 8.11
N ASN A 449 2.77 2.17 8.96
CA ASN A 449 2.90 2.27 10.41
C ASN A 449 2.36 3.61 10.95
N LEU A 450 1.16 4.02 10.53
CA LEU A 450 0.48 5.24 11.00
C LEU A 450 -0.61 4.86 12.00
N THR A 451 -0.86 5.69 13.01
CA THR A 451 -1.71 5.31 14.15
C THR A 451 -2.99 6.11 14.30
N TRP A 452 -3.24 7.10 13.44
CA TRP A 452 -4.50 7.84 13.39
C TRP A 452 -4.84 8.29 11.96
N LEU A 453 -6.09 8.65 11.73
CA LEU A 453 -6.58 9.06 10.41
C LEU A 453 -7.41 10.34 10.49
N ARG A 454 -7.13 11.28 9.59
CA ARG A 454 -8.01 12.42 9.31
C ARG A 454 -8.93 12.05 8.15
N VAL A 455 -10.22 12.27 8.33
CA VAL A 455 -11.23 11.93 7.33
C VAL A 455 -12.26 13.03 7.17
N ALA A 456 -12.92 13.05 6.02
CA ALA A 456 -14.12 13.83 5.76
C ALA A 456 -15.16 12.90 5.11
N LEU A 457 -16.45 13.16 5.34
CA LEU A 457 -17.52 12.44 4.64
C LEU A 457 -17.58 12.83 3.17
N ASP A 458 -17.29 14.10 2.89
CA ASP A 458 -17.25 14.68 1.56
C ASP A 458 -15.80 14.91 1.11
N TRP A 459 -15.63 15.43 -0.10
CA TRP A 459 -14.32 15.90 -0.58
C TRP A 459 -13.75 16.99 0.36
N PHE A 460 -12.44 16.99 0.58
CA PHE A 460 -11.78 18.01 1.40
C PHE A 460 -11.76 19.41 0.76
N ASP A 461 -11.81 19.46 -0.57
CA ASP A 461 -11.52 20.67 -1.34
C ASP A 461 -12.63 21.01 -2.34
N TRP A 462 -12.84 22.31 -2.53
CA TRP A 462 -13.90 22.82 -3.40
C TRP A 462 -13.74 22.45 -4.88
N PRO A 463 -12.53 22.47 -5.49
CA PRO A 463 -12.36 22.05 -6.88
C PRO A 463 -12.83 20.61 -7.17
N GLU A 464 -12.71 19.71 -6.21
CA GLU A 464 -13.13 18.30 -6.28
C GLU A 464 -14.65 18.25 -6.37
N VAL A 465 -15.34 18.99 -5.50
CA VAL A 465 -16.80 19.14 -5.49
C VAL A 465 -17.32 19.73 -6.80
N VAL A 466 -16.64 20.76 -7.34
CA VAL A 466 -17.00 21.35 -8.64
C VAL A 466 -16.88 20.33 -9.76
N ARG A 467 -15.83 19.50 -9.74
CA ARG A 467 -15.61 18.45 -10.76
C ARG A 467 -16.61 17.30 -10.64
N SER A 468 -16.94 16.88 -9.42
CA SER A 468 -17.83 15.73 -9.18
C SER A 468 -19.32 16.12 -9.22
N GLY A 469 -19.65 17.34 -8.84
CA GLY A 469 -21.01 17.79 -8.58
C GLY A 469 -21.59 17.26 -7.26
N GLU A 470 -20.75 16.72 -6.38
CA GLU A 470 -21.14 16.09 -5.12
C GLU A 470 -21.07 17.08 -3.96
N TYR A 471 -22.18 17.78 -3.72
CA TYR A 471 -22.36 18.65 -2.57
C TYR A 471 -22.67 17.83 -1.31
N SER A 472 -22.43 18.41 -0.14
CA SER A 472 -22.76 17.77 1.14
C SER A 472 -24.26 17.55 1.24
N ASP A 473 -24.65 16.35 1.70
CA ASP A 473 -26.02 16.00 2.00
C ASP A 473 -26.16 15.42 3.42
N PHE A 474 -27.38 15.05 3.78
CA PHE A 474 -27.71 14.48 5.09
C PHE A 474 -27.82 12.94 5.00
N GLU A 475 -26.91 12.31 4.25
CA GLU A 475 -26.79 10.85 4.15
C GLU A 475 -25.41 10.38 4.63
N ILE A 476 -25.39 9.25 5.34
CA ILE A 476 -24.15 8.51 5.63
C ILE A 476 -24.27 7.17 4.92
N THR A 477 -23.35 6.92 3.99
CA THR A 477 -23.40 5.69 3.20
C THR A 477 -23.04 4.47 4.07
N PRO A 478 -23.51 3.26 3.70
CA PRO A 478 -23.10 2.04 4.39
C PRO A 478 -21.57 1.83 4.43
N CYS A 479 -20.85 2.30 3.40
CA CYS A 479 -19.40 2.17 3.35
C CYS A 479 -18.71 3.15 4.31
N GLN A 480 -19.15 4.40 4.37
CA GLN A 480 -18.65 5.39 5.33
C GLN A 480 -18.86 4.92 6.77
N ASP A 481 -20.06 4.45 7.10
CA ASP A 481 -20.37 3.94 8.44
C ASP A 481 -19.48 2.74 8.80
N ARG A 482 -19.33 1.79 7.86
CA ARG A 482 -18.48 0.62 8.05
C ARG A 482 -17.01 0.97 8.22
N ALA A 483 -16.50 1.96 7.48
CA ALA A 483 -15.12 2.41 7.59
C ALA A 483 -14.81 2.99 8.98
N VAL A 484 -15.68 3.87 9.50
CA VAL A 484 -15.55 4.44 10.85
C VAL A 484 -15.64 3.33 11.90
N ASP A 485 -16.55 2.37 11.73
CA ASP A 485 -16.66 1.21 12.63
C ASP A 485 -15.38 0.37 12.69
N ILE A 486 -14.76 0.06 11.54
CA ILE A 486 -13.51 -0.72 11.49
C ILE A 486 -12.39 0.04 12.21
N LEU A 487 -12.26 1.34 11.96
CA LEU A 487 -11.24 2.17 12.62
C LEU A 487 -11.44 2.21 14.14
N HIS A 488 -12.68 2.44 14.59
CA HIS A 488 -13.04 2.45 16.00
C HIS A 488 -12.78 1.11 16.69
N GLN A 489 -13.20 -0.01 16.08
CA GLN A 489 -12.98 -1.38 16.61
C GLN A 489 -11.50 -1.72 16.77
N ASN A 490 -10.63 -1.11 15.97
CA ASN A 490 -9.18 -1.29 16.02
C ASN A 490 -8.44 -0.26 16.89
N ASN A 491 -9.19 0.57 17.64
CA ASN A 491 -8.69 1.67 18.46
C ASN A 491 -7.83 2.66 17.65
N ILE A 492 -8.26 2.97 16.42
CA ILE A 492 -7.63 4.00 15.59
C ILE A 492 -8.36 5.33 15.85
N PRO A 493 -7.69 6.35 16.43
CA PRO A 493 -8.27 7.67 16.58
C PRO A 493 -8.58 8.30 15.22
N VAL A 494 -9.78 8.86 15.10
CA VAL A 494 -10.25 9.55 13.89
C VAL A 494 -10.42 11.04 14.18
N LEU A 495 -9.80 11.87 13.34
CA LEU A 495 -10.15 13.29 13.21
C LEU A 495 -11.16 13.42 12.06
N LEU A 496 -12.42 13.69 12.37
CA LEU A 496 -13.45 13.92 11.34
C LEU A 496 -13.54 15.42 11.07
N THR A 497 -12.99 15.86 9.94
CA THR A 497 -13.16 17.23 9.45
C THR A 497 -14.57 17.39 8.92
N LEU A 498 -15.34 18.27 9.56
CA LEU A 498 -16.71 18.61 9.19
C LEU A 498 -16.66 19.60 8.02
N THR A 499 -16.32 19.10 6.85
CA THR A 499 -16.55 19.81 5.58
C THR A 499 -18.05 19.99 5.36
N TYR A 500 -18.46 21.11 4.77
CA TYR A 500 -19.85 21.31 4.38
C TYR A 500 -19.91 22.15 3.11
N TRP A 501 -20.27 21.52 2.00
CA TRP A 501 -20.40 22.14 0.69
C TRP A 501 -21.87 22.45 0.44
N ASP A 502 -22.27 23.69 0.73
CA ASP A 502 -23.67 24.07 0.75
C ASP A 502 -24.22 24.26 -0.68
N PRO A 503 -25.19 23.44 -1.14
CA PRO A 503 -25.77 23.59 -2.47
C PRO A 503 -26.71 24.80 -2.56
N GLU A 504 -27.11 25.41 -1.43
CA GLU A 504 -28.05 26.53 -1.37
C GLU A 504 -27.37 27.90 -1.25
N ILE A 505 -26.04 27.95 -1.40
CA ILE A 505 -25.26 29.18 -1.28
C ILE A 505 -25.69 30.22 -2.33
N VAL A 506 -25.75 31.49 -1.93
CA VAL A 506 -26.03 32.62 -2.84
C VAL A 506 -24.87 33.59 -2.83
N LEU A 507 -24.15 33.63 -3.96
CA LEU A 507 -22.92 34.43 -4.11
C LEU A 507 -23.22 35.89 -4.42
N TYR A 508 -22.45 36.79 -3.82
CA TYR A 508 -22.50 38.24 -4.06
C TYR A 508 -21.09 38.87 -4.00
N PRO A 509 -20.86 40.08 -4.55
CA PRO A 509 -19.54 40.70 -4.50
C PRO A 509 -19.02 40.87 -3.07
N GLY A 510 -17.83 40.33 -2.78
CA GLY A 510 -17.25 40.34 -1.42
C GLY A 510 -17.86 39.31 -0.47
N TYR A 511 -18.52 38.29 -1.02
CA TYR A 511 -19.05 37.15 -0.30
C TYR A 511 -18.00 36.51 0.63
N SER A 512 -18.48 36.06 1.78
CA SER A 512 -17.77 35.24 2.74
C SER A 512 -18.81 34.32 3.35
N ARG A 513 -18.43 33.05 3.53
CA ARG A 513 -19.30 32.07 4.17
C ARG A 513 -19.62 32.43 5.60
N PHE A 514 -20.75 31.91 6.05
CA PHE A 514 -21.22 31.96 7.44
C PHE A 514 -21.46 33.36 8.00
N HIS A 515 -21.55 34.36 7.13
CA HIS A 515 -22.04 35.69 7.49
C HIS A 515 -23.58 35.73 7.59
N ASP A 516 -24.27 34.90 6.79
CA ASP A 516 -25.72 34.77 6.81
C ASP A 516 -26.17 33.73 7.86
N GLU A 517 -27.17 34.09 8.67
CA GLU A 517 -27.66 33.23 9.75
C GLU A 517 -28.27 31.92 9.23
N ASN A 518 -28.90 31.90 8.05
CA ASN A 518 -29.47 30.67 7.52
C ASN A 518 -28.37 29.69 7.10
N GLU A 519 -27.27 30.18 6.53
CA GLU A 519 -26.10 29.36 6.22
C GLU A 519 -25.51 28.74 7.49
N VAL A 520 -25.40 29.53 8.57
CA VAL A 520 -24.94 29.01 9.86
C VAL A 520 -25.90 27.93 10.39
N GLN A 521 -27.21 28.13 10.33
CA GLN A 521 -28.18 27.13 10.81
C GLN A 521 -28.10 25.81 10.03
N ARG A 522 -28.02 25.86 8.69
CA ARG A 522 -27.86 24.64 7.87
C ARG A 522 -26.60 23.87 8.26
N TYR A 523 -25.48 24.56 8.46
CA TYR A 523 -24.25 23.90 8.92
C TYR A 523 -24.39 23.32 10.33
N LEU A 524 -25.02 24.03 11.27
CA LEU A 524 -25.26 23.49 12.62
C LEU A 524 -26.18 22.26 12.60
N GLU A 525 -27.15 22.20 11.69
CA GLU A 525 -27.97 21.01 11.46
C GLU A 525 -27.14 19.85 10.93
N TYR A 526 -26.26 20.08 9.95
CA TYR A 526 -25.33 19.08 9.43
C TYR A 526 -24.39 18.55 10.52
N VAL A 527 -23.80 19.45 11.31
CA VAL A 527 -22.94 19.08 12.46
C VAL A 527 -23.70 18.20 13.44
N ARG A 528 -24.96 18.54 13.77
CA ARG A 528 -25.80 17.75 14.69
C ARG A 528 -26.11 16.37 14.10
N PHE A 529 -26.37 16.27 12.80
CA PHE A 529 -26.61 15.01 12.10
C PHE A 529 -25.38 14.10 12.18
N VAL A 530 -24.22 14.59 11.77
CA VAL A 530 -22.96 13.81 11.73
C VAL A 530 -22.52 13.39 13.13
N ALA A 531 -22.45 14.34 14.07
CA ALA A 531 -22.00 14.06 15.44
C ALA A 531 -22.99 13.17 16.21
N GLY A 532 -24.28 13.30 15.93
CA GLY A 532 -25.31 12.42 16.48
C GLY A 532 -25.14 10.97 16.03
N HIS A 533 -24.81 10.75 14.75
CA HIS A 533 -24.61 9.42 14.18
C HIS A 533 -23.31 8.75 14.66
N PHE A 534 -22.19 9.48 14.65
CA PHE A 534 -20.87 8.94 15.02
C PHE A 534 -20.48 9.15 16.50
N LYS A 535 -21.46 9.47 17.36
CA LYS A 535 -21.25 9.69 18.79
C LYS A 535 -20.39 8.60 19.44
N GLY A 536 -19.32 9.01 20.13
CA GLY A 536 -18.40 8.11 20.82
C GLY A 536 -17.44 7.31 19.92
N LYS A 537 -17.52 7.46 18.60
CA LYS A 537 -16.60 6.80 17.64
C LYS A 537 -15.48 7.72 17.16
N ILE A 538 -15.69 9.03 17.19
CA ILE A 538 -14.75 10.05 16.69
C ILE A 538 -13.87 10.57 17.83
N ALA A 539 -12.55 10.63 17.59
CA ALA A 539 -11.60 11.13 18.59
C ALA A 539 -11.53 12.66 18.59
N TRP A 540 -11.58 13.28 17.41
CA TRP A 540 -11.56 14.73 17.23
C TRP A 540 -12.50 15.17 16.10
N TYR A 541 -13.20 16.29 16.27
CA TYR A 541 -13.98 16.93 15.21
C TYR A 541 -13.26 18.19 14.74
N GLY A 542 -12.86 18.22 13.46
CA GLY A 542 -12.26 19.38 12.80
C GLY A 542 -13.33 20.31 12.24
N ILE A 543 -13.15 21.63 12.36
CA ILE A 543 -14.10 22.63 11.83
C ILE A 543 -13.56 23.25 10.53
N LEU A 544 -14.14 22.81 9.41
CA LEU A 544 -13.82 23.20 8.04
C LEU A 544 -12.38 22.85 7.61
N ASN A 545 -12.15 22.83 6.29
CA ASN A 545 -10.83 22.70 5.67
C ASN A 545 -10.48 24.01 4.95
N GLU A 546 -9.32 24.58 5.24
CA GLU A 546 -8.77 25.79 4.63
C GLU A 546 -9.73 27.00 4.56
N PRO A 547 -10.30 27.47 5.69
CA PRO A 547 -11.26 28.58 5.68
C PRO A 547 -10.63 29.93 5.26
N ASN A 548 -9.31 29.99 5.12
CA ASN A 548 -8.52 31.20 4.90
C ASN A 548 -8.19 31.48 3.42
N VAL A 549 -8.95 30.94 2.46
CA VAL A 549 -8.64 31.05 1.02
C VAL A 549 -9.46 32.16 0.34
N PRO A 550 -9.01 33.44 0.31
CA PRO A 550 -9.71 34.51 -0.38
C PRO A 550 -10.00 34.20 -1.85
N GLY A 551 -11.20 34.56 -2.31
CA GLY A 551 -11.61 34.38 -3.70
C GLY A 551 -12.09 32.96 -4.04
N ASP A 552 -12.04 32.04 -3.07
CA ASP A 552 -12.77 30.77 -3.14
C ASP A 552 -14.15 30.94 -2.48
N ASP A 553 -15.19 30.92 -3.32
CA ASP A 553 -16.56 31.20 -2.94
C ASP A 553 -17.16 30.19 -1.93
N GLN A 554 -16.54 29.03 -1.74
CA GLN A 554 -17.05 27.96 -0.84
C GLN A 554 -16.09 27.61 0.30
N ARG A 555 -14.84 28.07 0.28
CA ARG A 555 -13.93 27.88 1.43
C ARG A 555 -13.78 29.15 2.28
N TYR A 556 -13.84 30.34 1.68
CA TYR A 556 -13.49 31.57 2.39
C TYR A 556 -14.47 31.94 3.52
N VAL A 557 -13.95 32.08 4.73
CA VAL A 557 -14.65 32.62 5.91
C VAL A 557 -13.84 33.77 6.49
N LYS A 558 -14.44 34.96 6.62
CA LYS A 558 -13.82 36.07 7.37
C LYS A 558 -13.59 35.67 8.82
N ILE A 559 -12.50 36.17 9.39
CA ILE A 559 -12.04 35.74 10.72
C ILE A 559 -13.09 35.92 11.82
N ASP A 560 -13.80 37.05 11.86
CA ASP A 560 -14.85 37.31 12.86
C ASP A 560 -16.03 36.32 12.73
N ASP A 561 -16.42 36.02 11.50
CA ASP A 561 -17.49 35.07 11.18
C ASP A 561 -17.05 33.63 11.55
N TYR A 562 -15.79 33.25 11.28
CA TYR A 562 -15.22 31.96 11.67
C TYR A 562 -15.18 31.79 13.20
N ILE A 563 -14.72 32.82 13.92
CA ILE A 563 -14.69 32.78 15.39
C ILE A 563 -16.12 32.62 15.95
N ASN A 564 -17.10 33.34 15.40
CA ASN A 564 -18.50 33.20 15.78
C ASN A 564 -19.06 31.80 15.46
N LEU A 565 -18.75 31.26 14.28
CA LEU A 565 -19.15 29.92 13.85
C LEU A 565 -18.63 28.86 14.81
N VAL A 566 -17.34 28.89 15.14
CA VAL A 566 -16.71 27.91 16.04
C VAL A 566 -17.41 27.87 17.39
N ARG A 567 -17.72 29.03 18.00
CA ARG A 567 -18.44 29.08 19.31
C ARG A 567 -19.75 28.30 19.26
N ARG A 568 -20.48 28.40 18.16
CA ARG A 568 -21.79 27.76 17.99
C ARG A 568 -21.66 26.28 17.66
N VAL A 569 -20.71 25.91 16.82
CA VAL A 569 -20.40 24.52 16.47
C VAL A 569 -19.96 23.74 17.71
N VAL A 570 -19.08 24.31 18.55
CA VAL A 570 -18.65 23.70 19.82
C VAL A 570 -19.85 23.38 20.72
N ALA A 571 -20.81 24.29 20.81
CA ALA A 571 -22.02 24.07 21.61
C ALA A 571 -22.86 22.90 21.05
N VAL A 572 -23.05 22.82 19.74
CA VAL A 572 -23.81 21.73 19.09
C VAL A 572 -23.09 20.38 19.17
N LEU A 573 -21.77 20.37 18.99
CA LEU A 573 -20.95 19.17 19.14
C LEU A 573 -21.06 18.61 20.55
N ARG A 574 -20.89 19.45 21.58
CA ARG A 574 -20.99 19.02 22.99
C ARG A 574 -22.42 18.72 23.44
N GLU A 575 -23.43 19.27 22.79
CA GLU A 575 -24.83 18.86 22.96
C GLU A 575 -25.05 17.42 22.46
N SER A 576 -24.50 17.10 21.28
CA SER A 576 -24.68 15.79 20.62
C SER A 576 -23.79 14.71 21.27
N ASP A 577 -22.53 15.06 21.52
CA ASP A 577 -21.50 14.23 22.13
C ASP A 577 -20.72 15.05 23.19
N PRO A 578 -21.07 14.90 24.49
CA PRO A 578 -20.42 15.65 25.58
C PRO A 578 -18.91 15.41 25.72
N GLN A 579 -18.36 14.36 25.11
CA GLN A 579 -16.93 14.06 25.13
C GLN A 579 -16.20 14.50 23.85
N ALA A 580 -16.90 15.14 22.91
CA ALA A 580 -16.30 15.62 21.67
C ALA A 580 -15.13 16.56 21.96
N LYS A 581 -13.97 16.23 21.36
CA LYS A 581 -12.82 17.12 21.28
C LYS A 581 -12.88 17.90 19.98
N ILE A 582 -12.68 19.20 20.04
CA ILE A 582 -12.82 20.10 18.88
C ILE A 582 -11.45 20.61 18.43
N VAL A 583 -11.14 20.44 17.15
CA VAL A 583 -9.93 20.93 16.49
C VAL A 583 -10.29 22.05 15.53
N ILE A 584 -9.54 23.15 15.58
CA ILE A 584 -9.74 24.31 14.70
C ILE A 584 -8.42 24.73 14.04
N GLY A 585 -8.51 25.60 13.05
CA GLY A 585 -7.33 26.26 12.47
C GLY A 585 -6.66 25.50 11.33
N GLU A 586 -7.30 24.49 10.73
CA GLU A 586 -6.85 23.78 9.51
C GLU A 586 -6.75 24.73 8.28
N VAL A 587 -5.87 25.72 8.37
CA VAL A 587 -5.53 26.71 7.34
C VAL A 587 -4.54 26.11 6.35
N THR A 588 -4.47 26.70 5.14
CA THR A 588 -3.41 26.41 4.15
C THR A 588 -2.00 26.54 4.76
N PRO A 589 -0.93 26.08 4.09
CA PRO A 589 0.43 26.27 4.58
C PRO A 589 0.70 27.72 5.03
N LEU A 590 1.41 27.89 6.15
CA LEU A 590 1.50 29.20 6.84
C LEU A 590 2.07 30.34 5.97
N ASN A 591 2.83 30.00 4.93
CA ASN A 591 3.38 30.94 3.96
C ASN A 591 2.38 31.38 2.87
N GLU A 592 1.18 30.81 2.83
CA GLU A 592 0.20 31.00 1.77
C GLU A 592 -1.00 31.80 2.27
N LEU A 593 -1.53 32.66 1.39
CA LEU A 593 -2.86 33.27 1.51
C LEU A 593 -3.18 33.94 2.87
N GLY A 594 -2.16 34.43 3.59
CA GLY A 594 -2.33 35.05 4.91
C GLY A 594 -2.70 34.07 6.02
N ALA A 595 -2.45 32.77 5.82
CA ALA A 595 -2.75 31.70 6.77
C ALA A 595 -2.11 31.94 8.15
N TYR A 596 -0.86 32.41 8.17
CA TYR A 596 -0.17 32.73 9.41
C TYR A 596 -0.91 33.79 10.22
N GLU A 597 -1.25 34.93 9.62
CA GLU A 597 -1.97 36.01 10.28
C GLU A 597 -3.38 35.57 10.70
N TYR A 598 -4.09 34.83 9.83
CA TYR A 598 -5.42 34.32 10.10
C TYR A 598 -5.44 33.40 11.32
N LEU A 599 -4.53 32.41 11.37
CA LEU A 599 -4.39 31.50 12.50
C LEU A 599 -3.95 32.21 13.78
N LEU A 600 -3.09 33.23 13.65
CA LEU A 600 -2.64 34.00 14.81
C LEU A 600 -3.80 34.77 15.48
N GLU A 601 -4.75 35.29 14.69
CA GLU A 601 -5.97 35.91 15.22
C GLU A 601 -6.91 34.87 15.87
N ILE A 602 -7.03 33.67 15.30
CA ILE A 602 -7.77 32.56 15.94
C ILE A 602 -7.22 32.28 17.33
N VAL A 603 -5.90 32.07 17.46
CA VAL A 603 -5.28 31.68 18.74
C VAL A 603 -5.19 32.81 19.77
N ARG A 604 -5.46 34.06 19.36
CA ARG A 604 -5.61 35.22 20.24
C ARG A 604 -7.05 35.44 20.71
N SER A 605 -8.01 34.72 20.14
CA SER A 605 -9.41 34.83 20.52
C SER A 605 -9.72 34.09 21.82
N ASP A 606 -10.93 34.28 22.32
CA ASP A 606 -11.50 33.57 23.47
C ASP A 606 -11.81 32.08 23.19
N LEU A 607 -11.62 31.61 21.96
CA LEU A 607 -11.85 30.20 21.60
C LEU A 607 -10.91 29.23 22.31
N MET A 608 -9.71 29.68 22.68
CA MET A 608 -8.67 28.84 23.29
C MET A 608 -9.12 28.13 24.57
N ALA A 609 -10.10 28.69 25.29
CA ALA A 609 -10.66 28.10 26.49
C ALA A 609 -11.72 27.01 26.22
N ILE A 610 -12.22 26.90 24.98
CA ILE A 610 -13.34 26.01 24.65
C ILE A 610 -13.02 24.98 23.55
N VAL A 611 -11.80 24.98 23.00
CA VAL A 611 -11.35 24.00 21.99
C VAL A 611 -10.23 23.11 22.53
N ASP A 612 -10.05 21.96 21.90
CA ASP A 612 -9.19 20.87 22.36
C ASP A 612 -7.99 20.61 21.43
N GLY A 613 -7.98 21.24 20.25
CA GLY A 613 -6.90 21.13 19.28
C GLY A 613 -6.74 22.35 18.39
N ILE A 614 -5.50 22.63 18.01
CA ILE A 614 -5.14 23.65 17.01
C ILE A 614 -4.35 22.96 15.91
N ALA A 615 -4.85 23.01 14.69
CA ALA A 615 -4.23 22.43 13.51
C ALA A 615 -3.73 23.52 12.55
N TRP A 616 -2.93 23.13 11.57
CA TRP A 616 -2.56 23.91 10.37
C TRP A 616 -1.92 22.97 9.34
N HIS A 617 -1.95 23.34 8.05
CA HIS A 617 -1.34 22.54 6.98
C HIS A 617 0.20 22.73 6.95
N GLY A 618 0.84 22.29 8.04
CA GLY A 618 2.25 21.90 8.13
C GLY A 618 3.30 22.81 7.51
N SER A 619 4.43 22.20 7.16
CA SER A 619 5.60 22.81 6.54
C SER A 619 5.77 22.36 5.07
N SER A 620 4.65 22.07 4.40
CA SER A 620 4.65 21.47 3.07
C SER A 620 5.45 22.30 2.08
N GLY A 621 6.29 21.61 1.29
CA GLY A 621 7.14 22.22 0.29
C GLY A 621 8.29 23.09 0.83
N LEU A 622 8.42 23.29 2.16
CA LEU A 622 9.49 24.10 2.72
C LEU A 622 10.85 23.45 2.50
N SER A 623 11.76 24.21 1.91
CA SER A 623 13.17 23.84 1.74
C SER A 623 14.03 25.09 1.65
N LEU A 624 15.31 24.96 2.00
CA LEU A 624 16.29 26.02 1.79
C LEU A 624 16.58 26.28 0.31
N GLU A 625 16.37 25.28 -0.55
CA GLU A 625 16.65 25.37 -1.99
C GLU A 625 15.62 26.24 -2.71
N TYR A 626 14.33 25.98 -2.48
CA TYR A 626 13.25 26.64 -3.23
C TYR A 626 12.49 27.70 -2.42
N GLN A 627 12.47 27.58 -1.08
CA GLN A 627 11.68 28.43 -0.20
C GLN A 627 12.50 28.94 1.02
N PRO A 628 13.74 29.47 0.85
CA PRO A 628 14.66 29.73 1.96
C PRO A 628 14.11 30.70 3.01
N ARG A 629 13.43 31.76 2.58
CA ARG A 629 12.83 32.74 3.50
C ARG A 629 11.79 32.10 4.40
N TYR A 630 10.94 31.24 3.85
CA TYR A 630 9.86 30.59 4.59
C TYR A 630 10.41 29.48 5.49
N TYR A 631 11.35 28.68 4.99
CA TYR A 631 12.05 27.66 5.78
C TYR A 631 12.65 28.27 7.05
N LEU A 632 13.36 29.40 6.93
CA LEU A 632 14.01 30.07 8.06
C LEU A 632 13.03 30.74 9.02
N ASN A 633 11.87 31.22 8.54
CA ASN A 633 10.87 31.89 9.38
C ASN A 633 9.92 30.92 10.09
N TYR A 634 9.71 29.74 9.51
CA TYR A 634 8.71 28.79 9.97
C TYR A 634 8.81 28.44 11.46
N PRO A 635 10.01 28.17 12.02
CA PRO A 635 10.12 27.90 13.45
C PRO A 635 9.60 29.03 14.34
N GLY A 636 9.93 30.28 14.00
CA GLY A 636 9.47 31.44 14.74
C GLY A 636 7.95 31.67 14.65
N TRP A 637 7.35 31.37 13.49
CA TRP A 637 5.89 31.41 13.33
C TRP A 637 5.19 30.38 14.22
N VAL A 638 5.69 29.14 14.22
CA VAL A 638 5.15 28.08 15.08
C VAL A 638 5.33 28.43 16.56
N ASP A 639 6.49 28.96 16.97
CA ASP A 639 6.72 29.43 18.33
C ASP A 639 5.70 30.50 18.74
N GLN A 640 5.45 31.47 17.86
CA GLN A 640 4.51 32.56 18.14
C GLN A 640 3.06 32.06 18.22
N ILE A 641 2.64 31.12 17.37
CA ILE A 641 1.31 30.49 17.44
C ILE A 641 1.14 29.75 18.77
N VAL A 642 2.09 28.88 19.11
CA VAL A 642 2.04 28.06 20.33
C VAL A 642 2.02 28.94 21.58
N GLN A 643 2.94 29.90 21.68
CA GLN A 643 2.99 30.82 22.83
C GLN A 643 1.71 31.66 22.95
N SER A 644 1.15 32.11 21.83
CA SER A 644 -0.10 32.88 21.83
C SER A 644 -1.28 32.02 22.28
N ALA A 645 -1.40 30.78 21.78
CA ALA A 645 -2.46 29.86 22.18
C ALA A 645 -2.40 29.54 23.68
N LEU A 646 -1.23 29.14 24.18
CA LEU A 646 -1.01 28.84 25.60
C LEU A 646 -1.26 30.08 26.47
N GLY A 647 -0.80 31.25 26.04
CA GLY A 647 -1.02 32.52 26.73
C GLY A 647 -2.50 32.93 26.82
N ASN A 648 -3.33 32.45 25.90
CA ASN A 648 -4.79 32.66 25.89
C ASN A 648 -5.57 31.47 26.51
N GLY A 649 -4.90 30.59 27.24
CA GLY A 649 -5.54 29.55 28.05
C GLY A 649 -5.78 28.22 27.36
N PHE A 650 -5.19 27.99 26.18
CA PHE A 650 -5.24 26.70 25.49
C PHE A 650 -4.53 25.61 26.28
N GLN A 651 -5.13 24.41 26.34
CA GLN A 651 -4.58 23.23 27.05
C GLN A 651 -4.61 21.96 26.19
N GLY A 652 -4.97 22.10 24.92
CA GLY A 652 -5.16 20.98 24.00
C GLY A 652 -3.90 20.56 23.24
N GLU A 653 -4.13 19.85 22.15
CA GLU A 653 -3.08 19.30 21.28
C GLU A 653 -2.82 20.21 20.07
N PHE A 654 -1.59 20.22 19.58
CA PHE A 654 -1.23 20.91 18.33
C PHE A 654 -1.04 19.88 17.21
N PHE A 655 -1.56 20.19 16.02
CA PHE A 655 -1.54 19.31 14.86
C PHE A 655 -0.83 19.98 13.69
N ALA A 656 0.24 19.36 13.21
CA ALA A 656 0.77 19.63 11.88
C ALA A 656 0.02 18.72 10.90
N SER A 657 -1.13 19.19 10.41
CA SER A 657 -2.19 18.35 9.87
C SER A 657 -2.10 18.05 8.38
N GLU A 658 -1.09 18.56 7.67
CA GLU A 658 -0.71 18.13 6.31
C GLU A 658 0.78 18.42 6.02
N LEU A 659 1.61 17.38 5.94
CA LEU A 659 3.01 17.48 5.51
C LEU A 659 3.22 16.85 4.13
N ALA A 660 3.82 17.60 3.20
CA ALA A 660 4.13 17.06 1.89
C ALA A 660 5.32 17.71 1.16
N TRP A 661 6.07 16.89 0.41
CA TRP A 661 7.11 17.32 -0.52
C TRP A 661 6.96 16.55 -1.83
N ARG A 662 6.73 17.27 -2.92
CA ARG A 662 6.30 16.68 -4.20
C ARG A 662 7.48 16.27 -5.08
N THR A 663 7.30 15.16 -5.78
CA THR A 663 8.18 14.70 -6.86
C THR A 663 7.42 14.78 -8.20
N PRO A 664 8.07 14.57 -9.35
CA PRO A 664 7.37 14.54 -10.64
C PRO A 664 6.26 13.48 -10.72
N ASP A 665 6.30 12.45 -9.88
CA ASP A 665 5.29 11.38 -9.80
C ASP A 665 4.11 11.73 -8.87
N THR A 666 4.22 12.78 -8.06
CA THR A 666 3.16 13.29 -7.18
C THR A 666 2.83 14.77 -7.43
N PRO A 667 2.60 15.19 -8.69
CA PRO A 667 2.31 16.58 -9.00
C PRO A 667 0.95 16.99 -8.43
N GLN A 668 0.82 18.23 -7.96
CA GLN A 668 -0.51 18.78 -7.69
C GLN A 668 -1.11 19.28 -9.00
N PRO A 669 -2.35 18.95 -9.32
CA PRO A 669 -3.00 19.48 -10.52
C PRO A 669 -3.31 20.99 -10.43
N ILE A 670 -3.35 21.54 -9.20
CA ILE A 670 -3.97 22.86 -8.90
C ILE A 670 -2.98 23.85 -8.25
N SER A 671 -1.92 23.40 -7.56
CA SER A 671 -0.94 24.35 -6.99
C SER A 671 -0.03 24.90 -8.07
N GLY A 672 0.27 26.20 -8.00
CA GLY A 672 1.32 26.85 -8.79
C GLY A 672 2.75 26.47 -8.37
N GLN A 673 2.98 25.34 -7.71
CA GLN A 673 4.33 24.87 -7.36
C GLN A 673 5.12 24.60 -8.65
N ALA A 674 6.21 25.34 -8.85
CA ALA A 674 7.00 25.32 -10.08
C ALA A 674 8.23 24.39 -10.03
N TRP A 675 8.40 23.62 -8.95
CA TRP A 675 9.57 22.77 -8.74
C TRP A 675 9.19 21.40 -8.16
N PHE A 676 10.05 20.41 -8.37
CA PHE A 676 9.93 19.07 -7.81
C PHE A 676 11.25 18.67 -7.14
N TYR A 677 11.14 17.84 -6.12
CA TYR A 677 12.29 17.18 -5.49
C TYR A 677 12.53 15.81 -6.14
N SER A 678 13.77 15.32 -6.07
CA SER A 678 14.01 13.89 -6.27
C SER A 678 13.33 13.08 -5.16
N ASP A 679 13.08 11.79 -5.39
CA ASP A 679 12.47 10.89 -4.40
C ASP A 679 13.26 10.86 -3.08
N THR A 680 14.59 10.85 -3.15
CA THR A 680 15.46 10.85 -1.97
C THR A 680 15.36 12.18 -1.23
N VAL A 681 15.45 13.31 -1.93
CA VAL A 681 15.38 14.64 -1.30
C VAL A 681 13.99 14.88 -0.69
N ALA A 682 12.91 14.49 -1.37
CA ALA A 682 11.57 14.53 -0.81
C ALA A 682 11.47 13.72 0.49
N ALA A 683 11.94 12.47 0.48
CA ALA A 683 11.95 11.61 1.67
C ALA A 683 12.73 12.23 2.84
N LYS A 684 13.89 12.85 2.58
CA LYS A 684 14.66 13.57 3.59
C LYS A 684 13.86 14.72 4.21
N TYR A 685 13.12 15.49 3.41
CA TYR A 685 12.29 16.57 3.93
C TYR A 685 11.05 16.06 4.68
N TYR A 686 10.42 14.96 4.24
CA TYR A 686 9.39 14.28 5.04
C TYR A 686 9.94 13.90 6.43
N ALA A 687 11.14 13.33 6.49
CA ALA A 687 11.77 12.99 7.76
C ALA A 687 12.01 14.22 8.65
N ARG A 688 12.59 15.30 8.09
CA ARG A 688 12.82 16.55 8.83
C ARG A 688 11.52 17.14 9.36
N GLY A 689 10.47 17.20 8.52
CA GLY A 689 9.16 17.69 8.90
C GLY A 689 8.54 16.87 10.02
N ILE A 690 8.54 15.53 9.89
CA ILE A 690 8.01 14.63 10.92
C ILE A 690 8.75 14.83 12.25
N VAL A 691 10.09 14.75 12.24
CA VAL A 691 10.90 14.83 13.46
C VAL A 691 10.80 16.20 14.13
N TYR A 692 10.80 17.28 13.35
CA TYR A 692 10.65 18.64 13.86
C TYR A 692 9.34 18.82 14.67
N HIS A 693 8.20 18.37 14.11
CA HIS A 693 6.91 18.54 14.77
C HIS A 693 6.75 17.54 15.93
N ARG A 694 7.16 16.28 15.75
CA ARG A 694 7.14 15.27 16.82
C ARG A 694 8.02 15.66 18.00
N GLY A 695 9.20 16.21 17.75
CA GLY A 695 10.12 16.70 18.78
C GLY A 695 9.57 17.87 19.60
N ARG A 696 8.53 18.54 19.12
CA ARG A 696 7.79 19.60 19.82
C ARG A 696 6.51 19.09 20.48
N GLY A 697 6.25 17.78 20.44
CA GLY A 697 5.08 17.15 21.03
C GLY A 697 3.81 17.22 20.19
N PHE A 698 3.91 17.61 18.92
CA PHE A 698 2.74 17.76 18.07
C PHE A 698 2.29 16.42 17.48
N VAL A 699 1.01 16.36 17.14
CA VAL A 699 0.42 15.31 16.31
C VAL A 699 0.69 15.66 14.85
N VAL A 700 1.10 14.67 14.05
CA VAL A 700 1.58 14.88 12.68
C VAL A 700 0.76 14.06 11.71
N LEU A 701 0.44 14.69 10.58
CA LEU A 701 -0.18 14.04 9.45
C LEU A 701 0.72 14.15 8.22
N VAL A 702 0.93 13.02 7.55
CA VAL A 702 1.58 12.93 6.25
C VAL A 702 0.50 12.99 5.18
N GLY A 703 0.59 13.98 4.27
CA GLY A 703 -0.50 14.30 3.32
C GLY A 703 -0.16 14.02 1.85
N HIS A 704 -1.14 14.36 1.00
CA HIS A 704 -1.17 14.30 -0.47
C HIS A 704 -1.29 12.91 -1.12
N GLU A 705 -1.58 12.89 -2.42
CA GLU A 705 -1.86 11.69 -3.19
C GLU A 705 -0.59 10.93 -3.56
N ASN A 706 -0.64 9.59 -3.44
CA ASN A 706 0.35 8.65 -3.98
C ASN A 706 1.78 8.75 -3.42
N TYR A 707 2.05 9.49 -2.34
CA TYR A 707 3.39 9.54 -1.73
C TYR A 707 3.87 8.16 -1.28
N ASP A 708 2.93 7.30 -0.86
CA ASP A 708 3.15 5.91 -0.43
C ASP A 708 3.54 4.97 -1.59
N ARG A 709 3.44 5.44 -2.84
CA ARG A 709 3.91 4.74 -4.03
C ARG A 709 5.37 5.05 -4.35
N ILE A 710 5.94 6.12 -3.77
CA ILE A 710 7.35 6.46 -3.93
C ILE A 710 8.14 5.68 -2.88
N PRO A 711 8.95 4.67 -3.27
CA PRO A 711 9.51 3.74 -2.30
C PRO A 711 10.31 4.41 -1.18
N ARG A 712 11.10 5.44 -1.51
CA ARG A 712 11.90 6.17 -0.52
C ARG A 712 11.05 6.91 0.51
N ILE A 713 9.96 7.54 0.08
CA ILE A 713 9.06 8.28 0.97
C ILE A 713 8.26 7.29 1.82
N PHE A 714 7.71 6.24 1.19
CA PHE A 714 7.07 5.13 1.89
C PHE A 714 7.95 4.63 3.05
N TRP A 715 9.23 4.38 2.77
CA TRP A 715 10.15 3.80 3.73
C TRP A 715 10.46 4.69 4.91
N VAL A 716 10.74 5.97 4.65
CA VAL A 716 11.09 6.88 5.72
C VAL A 716 9.90 7.16 6.64
N VAL A 717 8.69 7.23 6.08
CA VAL A 717 7.45 7.38 6.86
C VAL A 717 7.21 6.14 7.71
N ARG A 718 7.29 4.94 7.11
CA ARG A 718 7.11 3.67 7.83
C ARG A 718 8.13 3.49 8.96
N SER A 719 9.40 3.76 8.67
CA SER A 719 10.48 3.62 9.65
C SER A 719 10.32 4.60 10.81
N LEU A 720 9.99 5.86 10.54
CA LEU A 720 9.71 6.83 11.61
C LEU A 720 8.45 6.49 12.41
N GLY A 721 7.44 5.89 11.77
CA GLY A 721 6.26 5.36 12.46
C GLY A 721 6.61 4.29 13.49
N GLU A 722 7.55 3.40 13.17
CA GLU A 722 8.06 2.40 14.12
C GLU A 722 8.94 3.04 15.20
N LEU A 723 9.94 3.84 14.81
CA LEU A 723 10.95 4.39 15.71
C LEU A 723 10.39 5.40 16.71
N LEU A 724 9.30 6.09 16.37
CA LEU A 724 8.64 7.07 17.24
C LEU A 724 7.41 6.50 17.98
N ALA A 725 7.16 5.19 17.88
CA ALA A 725 6.06 4.54 18.58
C ALA A 725 6.21 4.67 20.11
N GLY A 726 5.21 5.29 20.75
CA GLY A 726 5.24 5.58 22.18
C GLY A 726 6.28 6.61 22.62
N ALA A 727 7.01 7.24 21.68
CA ALA A 727 8.06 8.20 21.98
C ALA A 727 7.48 9.53 22.50
N GLN A 728 8.03 10.03 23.60
CA GLN A 728 7.63 11.31 24.21
C GLN A 728 8.80 12.30 24.20
N PRO A 729 8.62 13.55 23.73
CA PRO A 729 9.68 14.56 23.73
C PRO A 729 10.31 14.73 25.12
N VAL A 730 11.61 14.88 25.15
CA VAL A 730 12.37 15.13 26.39
C VAL A 730 13.56 16.02 26.09
N GLU A 731 14.04 16.75 27.09
CA GLU A 731 15.34 17.39 27.01
C GLU A 731 16.45 16.35 27.22
N LEU A 732 17.45 16.37 26.34
CA LEU A 732 18.65 15.54 26.46
C LEU A 732 19.86 16.44 26.16
N PRO A 733 20.57 16.91 27.19
CA PRO A 733 21.81 17.67 26.99
C PRO A 733 22.88 16.80 26.32
N PHE A 734 23.54 17.36 25.32
CA PHE A 734 24.70 16.76 24.66
C PHE A 734 25.60 17.86 24.11
N GLU A 735 26.86 17.52 23.87
CA GLU A 735 27.87 18.38 23.30
C GLU A 735 28.31 17.82 21.94
N ILE A 736 28.66 18.72 21.02
CA ILE A 736 29.15 18.37 19.68
C ILE A 736 30.58 18.90 19.57
N GLU A 737 31.51 18.00 19.31
CA GLU A 737 32.89 18.34 18.97
C GLU A 737 33.12 18.06 17.49
N GLY A 738 33.59 19.08 16.75
CA GLY A 738 33.79 18.94 15.31
C GLY A 738 33.61 20.26 14.55
N PRO A 739 33.37 20.19 13.23
CA PRO A 739 33.16 21.37 12.39
C PRO A 739 31.95 22.19 12.88
N GLY A 740 32.01 23.52 12.73
CA GLY A 740 30.93 24.45 13.12
C GLY A 740 29.71 24.37 12.20
N VAL A 741 29.05 23.21 12.13
CA VAL A 741 27.80 22.99 11.40
C VAL A 741 26.61 23.35 12.28
N THR A 742 25.57 23.93 11.67
CA THR A 742 24.28 24.10 12.33
C THR A 742 23.59 22.74 12.42
N VAL A 743 23.29 22.30 13.63
CA VAL A 743 22.63 21.02 13.91
C VAL A 743 21.24 21.30 14.44
N LEU A 744 20.24 20.62 13.86
CA LEU A 744 18.91 20.51 14.46
C LEU A 744 18.82 19.16 15.15
N SER A 745 18.27 19.16 16.36
CA SER A 745 18.17 17.96 17.18
C SER A 745 16.92 17.96 18.05
N TYR A 746 16.32 16.78 18.20
CA TYR A 746 15.16 16.53 19.04
C TYR A 746 15.34 15.22 19.77
N ALA A 747 15.04 15.19 21.06
CA ALA A 747 15.19 13.99 21.87
C ALA A 747 13.84 13.47 22.37
N PHE A 748 13.79 12.16 22.55
CA PHE A 748 12.61 11.44 23.02
C PHE A 748 12.98 10.44 24.11
N SER A 749 12.06 10.22 25.03
CA SER A 749 12.03 9.04 25.90
C SER A 749 11.20 7.94 25.25
N LEU A 750 11.63 6.70 25.41
CA LEU A 750 10.95 5.51 24.90
C LEU A 750 10.33 4.71 26.06
N PRO A 751 9.26 3.92 25.81
CA PRO A 751 8.58 3.12 26.84
C PRO A 751 9.48 2.11 27.58
N ASP A 752 10.57 1.67 26.95
CA ASP A 752 11.54 0.72 27.53
C ASP A 752 12.59 1.40 28.42
N GLY A 753 12.50 2.72 28.62
CA GLY A 753 13.45 3.51 29.40
C GLY A 753 14.60 4.11 28.59
N SER A 754 14.79 3.70 27.33
CA SER A 754 15.81 4.26 26.44
C SER A 754 15.56 5.75 26.14
N ARG A 755 16.59 6.43 25.65
CA ARG A 755 16.49 7.76 25.02
C ARG A 755 16.77 7.64 23.53
N LEU A 756 16.16 8.52 22.75
CA LEU A 756 16.33 8.60 21.30
C LEU A 756 16.69 10.04 20.94
N LEU A 757 17.85 10.27 20.36
CA LEU A 757 18.24 11.58 19.82
C LEU A 757 18.12 11.55 18.31
N ALA A 758 17.22 12.32 17.73
CA ALA A 758 17.18 12.58 16.30
C ALA A 758 17.99 13.84 16.00
N LEU A 759 18.92 13.80 15.03
CA LEU A 759 19.75 14.94 14.67
C LEU A 759 20.15 14.95 13.19
N TRP A 760 20.32 16.15 12.64
CA TRP A 760 20.79 16.36 11.27
C TRP A 760 21.43 17.73 11.07
N ARG A 761 22.19 17.87 9.99
CA ARG A 761 22.75 19.15 9.54
C ARG A 761 21.66 20.00 8.89
N ASP A 762 21.46 21.20 9.42
CA ASP A 762 20.50 22.16 8.86
C ASP A 762 21.06 22.84 7.61
N GLY A 763 20.67 22.34 6.44
CA GLY A 763 21.15 22.79 5.15
C GLY A 763 20.30 22.26 3.99
N VAL A 764 20.70 22.56 2.75
CA VAL A 764 20.04 21.99 1.56
C VAL A 764 20.23 20.47 1.55
N ALA A 765 19.13 19.73 1.42
CA ALA A 765 19.18 18.28 1.27
C ALA A 765 19.58 17.90 -0.17
N VAL A 766 20.49 16.94 -0.32
CA VAL A 766 20.97 16.43 -1.61
C VAL A 766 20.73 14.93 -1.74
N ASP A 767 20.82 14.36 -2.95
CA ASP A 767 20.63 12.91 -3.14
C ASP A 767 21.72 12.08 -2.45
N ASP A 768 22.98 12.48 -2.64
CA ASP A 768 24.17 11.80 -2.11
C ASP A 768 24.85 12.69 -1.06
N ASP A 769 24.63 12.37 0.21
CA ASP A 769 25.26 13.05 1.33
C ASP A 769 26.26 12.11 2.03
N PRO A 770 27.58 12.35 1.89
CA PRO A 770 28.59 11.52 2.54
C PRO A 770 28.50 11.62 4.07
N GLY A 771 27.87 12.67 4.60
CA GLY A 771 27.84 12.98 6.02
C GLY A 771 29.06 13.78 6.45
N GLN A 772 28.89 14.51 7.54
CA GLN A 772 29.96 15.27 8.17
C GLN A 772 30.38 14.57 9.46
N GLU A 773 31.63 14.15 9.52
CA GLU A 773 32.21 13.53 10.72
C GLU A 773 32.23 14.52 11.89
N LEU A 774 31.78 14.07 13.06
CA LEU A 774 31.80 14.78 14.33
C LEU A 774 31.81 13.80 15.50
N THR A 775 32.07 14.30 16.71
CA THR A 775 31.94 13.55 17.96
C THR A 775 30.76 14.08 18.77
N LEU A 776 29.96 13.18 19.32
CA LEU A 776 28.87 13.50 20.25
C LEU A 776 29.27 13.10 21.66
N ALA A 777 29.08 13.97 22.64
CA ALA A 777 29.30 13.68 24.04
C ALA A 777 28.02 13.88 24.86
N PHE A 778 27.72 12.95 25.75
CA PHE A 778 26.53 12.94 26.60
C PHE A 778 26.94 12.93 28.08
N PRO A 779 27.15 14.12 28.68
CA PRO A 779 27.58 14.23 30.07
C PRO A 779 26.51 13.69 31.04
N GLY A 780 26.94 12.91 32.04
CA GLY A 780 26.07 12.48 33.14
C GLY A 780 25.05 11.40 32.80
N VAL A 781 25.19 10.75 31.63
CA VAL A 781 24.28 9.66 31.19
C VAL A 781 24.68 8.30 31.77
N GLY A 782 25.82 8.19 32.45
CA GLY A 782 26.30 6.92 33.01
C GLY A 782 26.79 5.95 31.93
N PRO A 783 27.29 4.75 32.31
CA PRO A 783 27.74 3.77 31.34
C PRO A 783 26.56 3.19 30.57
N THR A 784 26.46 3.59 29.31
CA THR A 784 25.37 3.25 28.39
C THR A 784 25.95 2.82 27.04
N ARG A 785 25.21 1.98 26.31
CA ARG A 785 25.52 1.65 24.91
C ARG A 785 24.63 2.47 23.98
N ALA A 786 25.04 2.65 22.73
CA ALA A 786 24.25 3.38 21.73
C ALA A 786 24.12 2.61 20.41
N ALA A 787 22.99 2.79 19.73
CA ALA A 787 22.77 2.31 18.38
C ALA A 787 22.33 3.46 17.48
N GLY A 788 22.90 3.55 16.29
CA GLY A 788 22.48 4.45 15.24
C GLY A 788 21.39 3.79 14.40
N LEU A 789 20.41 4.58 13.99
CA LEU A 789 19.21 4.16 13.27
C LEU A 789 19.03 5.07 12.07
N ASP A 790 18.96 4.49 10.87
CA ASP A 790 18.70 5.21 9.63
C ASP A 790 17.27 4.94 9.15
N PRO A 791 16.34 5.90 9.27
CA PRO A 791 14.97 5.71 8.83
C PRO A 791 14.83 5.75 7.30
N LEU A 792 15.77 6.35 6.57
CA LEU A 792 15.70 6.52 5.10
C LEU A 792 16.13 5.23 4.38
N TYR A 793 17.12 4.52 4.93
CA TYR A 793 17.66 3.28 4.39
C TYR A 793 17.19 2.03 5.16
N GLY A 794 16.52 2.18 6.30
CA GLY A 794 15.86 1.07 6.98
C GLY A 794 16.81 0.12 7.71
N PHE A 795 17.94 0.62 8.24
CA PHE A 795 18.90 -0.19 8.99
C PHE A 795 19.30 0.44 10.33
N GLN A 796 19.89 -0.37 11.19
CA GLN A 796 20.52 0.04 12.45
C GLN A 796 21.92 -0.56 12.60
N GLN A 797 22.73 0.07 13.45
CA GLN A 797 24.08 -0.40 13.76
C GLN A 797 24.46 -0.01 15.19
N GLU A 798 25.07 -0.93 15.95
CA GLU A 798 25.65 -0.59 17.25
C GLU A 798 26.82 0.37 17.04
N LEU A 799 26.80 1.51 17.73
CA LEU A 799 27.83 2.54 17.60
C LEU A 799 29.00 2.19 18.52
N VAL A 800 30.21 2.42 18.05
CA VAL A 800 31.41 2.43 18.89
C VAL A 800 31.30 3.62 19.83
N THR A 801 31.41 3.36 21.13
CA THR A 801 31.32 4.38 22.17
C THR A 801 32.47 4.27 23.16
N ASP A 802 32.90 5.41 23.69
CA ASP A 802 33.78 5.46 24.84
C ASP A 802 33.00 5.96 26.06
N VAL A 803 33.23 5.32 27.20
CA VAL A 803 32.60 5.71 28.47
C VAL A 803 33.69 6.03 29.47
N ALA A 804 33.77 7.30 29.87
CA ALA A 804 34.72 7.79 30.87
C ALA A 804 34.04 8.82 31.78
N ASP A 805 34.35 8.77 33.07
CA ASP A 805 33.87 9.74 34.08
C ASP A 805 32.35 9.99 34.08
N GLY A 806 31.56 8.98 33.70
CA GLY A 806 30.09 9.06 33.63
C GLY A 806 29.54 9.76 32.39
N SER A 807 30.39 10.06 31.41
CA SER A 807 30.03 10.58 30.09
C SER A 807 30.12 9.47 29.03
N LEU A 808 29.16 9.44 28.11
CA LEU A 808 29.19 8.61 26.91
C LEU A 808 29.65 9.48 25.73
N THR A 809 30.67 9.05 25.00
CA THR A 809 31.10 9.69 23.75
C THR A 809 30.94 8.76 22.57
N ILE A 810 30.47 9.32 21.45
CA ILE A 810 30.32 8.66 20.16
C ILE A 810 31.24 9.37 19.18
N PRO A 811 32.49 8.89 18.99
CA PRO A 811 33.40 9.47 18.03
C PRO A 811 32.97 9.16 16.59
N ASP A 812 33.52 9.91 15.64
CA ASP A 812 33.44 9.61 14.20
C ASP A 812 32.02 9.41 13.64
N PHE A 813 31.01 10.03 14.26
CA PHE A 813 29.63 9.96 13.81
C PHE A 813 29.44 10.77 12.52
N LEU A 814 28.78 10.17 11.53
CA LEU A 814 28.57 10.79 10.21
C LEU A 814 27.23 11.51 10.16
N LEU A 815 27.21 12.78 10.57
CA LEU A 815 26.00 13.60 10.57
C LEU A 815 25.49 13.86 9.14
N LYS A 816 24.28 13.40 8.86
CA LYS A 816 23.62 13.59 7.56
C LYS A 816 22.78 14.87 7.49
N ASP A 817 22.38 15.24 6.29
CA ASP A 817 21.38 16.26 5.96
C ASP A 817 19.92 15.76 6.14
N TYR A 818 19.71 14.64 6.82
CA TYR A 818 18.39 14.17 7.23
C TYR A 818 18.48 13.55 8.62
N PRO A 819 17.36 13.44 9.34
CA PRO A 819 17.37 12.92 10.69
C PRO A 819 17.91 11.49 10.73
N LEU A 820 19.10 11.34 11.33
CA LEU A 820 19.53 10.07 11.90
C LEU A 820 19.06 10.02 13.34
N LEU A 821 18.75 8.83 13.84
CA LEU A 821 18.35 8.64 15.23
C LEU A 821 19.41 7.83 15.98
N ILE A 822 19.72 8.22 17.21
CA ILE A 822 20.64 7.52 18.10
C ILE A 822 19.85 7.07 19.30
N ARG A 823 19.74 5.75 19.48
CA ARG A 823 19.14 5.16 20.68
C ARG A 823 20.22 4.95 21.73
N ILE A 824 20.04 5.57 22.89
CA ILE A 824 20.87 5.41 24.07
C ILE A 824 20.12 4.53 25.05
N TYR A 825 20.70 3.39 25.38
CA TYR A 825 20.09 2.41 26.27
C TYR A 825 20.36 2.76 27.74
N PRO A 826 19.44 2.45 28.67
CA PRO A 826 19.59 2.76 30.10
C PRO A 826 20.69 1.96 30.80
#